data_AF-A0A4U0W0B2-F1
#
_entry.id   AF-A0A4U0W0B2-F1
#
_cell.length_a   1.000
_cell.length_b   1.000
_cell.length_c   1.000
_cell.angle_alpha   90.00
_cell.angle_beta   90.00
_cell.angle_gamma   90.00
#
_symmetry.space_group_name_H-M   'P 1'
#
loop_
_entity.id
_entity.type
_entity.pdbx_description
1 polymer ?
#
loop_
_entity_poly.entity_id
_entity_poly.type
_entity_poly.pdbx_seq_one_letter_code
_entity_poly.pdbx_strand_id
1 'polypeptide(L)'
;MPSNSHSPKESLEIRANDGELDGGQEALIPLLARTNGADPANDDDDDDNNNEAASYQQQKGRPNRQVRLYAVAGLTLMVFMAYAIVRSVSPARPSYASAKTSVPALDHLLGMLLHTTTPATLANDFLQHSDSVNFGVVPFSDRAFSPVYTPAPLEHALTTEGWSASCLETFVATGDLCAELHGKHQDPQVKMDVVWTWVNGSSSEILSDWMARASQGRRKRSLSPSVRHRRAGASVHRHFRDHDELRFSIRSVLASVSDKNLSTLHLVVGDTPASLGEDTLAQNESRPLGNDSSDYAASLHYAQVPHWTELASLQLAPPNTTSAAERGAAPFFRIHPHSTLFRAPPTSPESEAPEIDAAEWRSSVVPSFNSLAIESQLANLDFTAKTALYLNDDFFLTRELAITDFASPLYGPVFRLQRDLLVTGVSPENTHDSADGEWKGLGYSAWLLDERFGARARPYLLHIAKVISVPLLKEMQQVFISELTTTASSRFRGDQLTEVQTLFLATHYVVEKHREALLWSFFFARADIDGSGVYSASERRDLLAALDYTPDQSSLDVAPHKRTTHVDMGSRSAEAGLPAPSHTFYQFSSADGFAYTNIHSPPDRSRSSGPIWPMLANEAGRNEPICTLHFDQCFEPEFLSAANETDMSVLETFRRIAFAKPECGDCIIALLVGKSGPRGFEAFLPSSPESPGPDNAQAIPPTAIGLGSTTWRELIYEPPVADAAALIQRYAYTLGDTPSFFYPIRGGGESLTHRLEEITNLDDEGRPALIALNDDVNSARPAILTDVNSRLERWFQETWPVPSPWEAS
;
A
#
# COMPACT_ATOMS: atom_id res chain seq x y z
N MET A 1 -19.79 -50.77 -35.53
CA MET A 1 -21.22 -51.14 -35.45
C MET A 1 -21.48 -51.73 -34.07
N PRO A 2 -22.64 -51.50 -33.44
CA PRO A 2 -23.44 -50.27 -33.34
C PRO A 2 -23.61 -49.91 -31.82
N SER A 3 -24.47 -49.04 -31.29
CA SER A 3 -25.49 -48.08 -31.77
C SER A 3 -25.84 -47.07 -30.64
N ASN A 4 -26.43 -45.93 -31.01
CA ASN A 4 -27.25 -45.01 -30.20
C ASN A 4 -26.51 -44.15 -29.14
N SER A 5 -26.52 -42.80 -29.13
CA SER A 5 -27.47 -41.72 -29.52
C SER A 5 -28.37 -41.22 -28.38
N HIS A 6 -28.11 -40.00 -27.89
CA HIS A 6 -29.01 -38.85 -28.11
C HIS A 6 -28.37 -37.55 -27.62
N SER A 7 -28.42 -36.51 -28.45
CA SER A 7 -28.46 -35.12 -27.99
C SER A 7 -29.92 -34.75 -27.68
N PRO A 8 -30.13 -33.68 -26.91
CA PRO A 8 -30.83 -32.54 -27.51
C PRO A 8 -29.98 -31.27 -27.48
N LYS A 9 -30.13 -30.45 -28.53
CA LYS A 9 -29.93 -29.01 -28.42
C LYS A 9 -31.20 -28.44 -27.80
N GLU A 10 -31.10 -27.49 -26.89
CA GLU A 10 -32.12 -26.45 -26.84
C GLU A 10 -31.49 -25.11 -26.43
N SER A 11 -31.82 -24.10 -27.21
CA SER A 11 -31.34 -22.72 -27.11
C SER A 11 -32.34 -21.90 -26.30
N LEU A 12 -31.86 -21.11 -25.34
CA LEU A 12 -32.65 -20.08 -24.68
C LEU A 12 -31.89 -18.77 -24.67
N GLU A 13 -32.21 -17.90 -25.64
CA GLU A 13 -31.96 -16.47 -25.51
C GLU A 13 -32.79 -15.94 -24.35
N ILE A 14 -32.18 -15.20 -23.42
CA ILE A 14 -32.92 -14.30 -22.52
C ILE A 14 -32.30 -12.92 -22.66
N ARG A 15 -33.18 -11.95 -22.94
CA ARG A 15 -32.84 -10.56 -23.24
C ARG A 15 -32.16 -9.86 -22.05
N ALA A 16 -31.26 -8.93 -22.38
CA ALA A 16 -30.91 -7.85 -21.47
C ALA A 16 -32.17 -7.09 -21.05
N ASN A 17 -32.22 -6.68 -19.77
CA ASN A 17 -33.19 -5.73 -19.27
C ASN A 17 -32.49 -4.89 -18.19
N ASP A 18 -32.38 -3.59 -18.42
CA ASP A 18 -31.73 -2.66 -17.51
C ASP A 18 -32.51 -2.54 -16.19
N GLY A 19 -31.79 -2.42 -15.09
CA GLY A 19 -32.37 -2.26 -13.75
C GLY A 19 -31.33 -1.75 -12.76
N GLU A 20 -31.43 -0.48 -12.39
CA GLU A 20 -30.66 0.12 -11.29
C GLU A 20 -30.91 -0.64 -9.98
N LEU A 21 -29.83 -1.00 -9.27
CA LEU A 21 -29.91 -1.46 -7.88
C LEU A 21 -28.89 -0.71 -7.03
N ASP A 22 -29.39 0.33 -6.38
CA ASP A 22 -28.77 1.01 -5.24
C ASP A 22 -28.79 0.07 -4.00
N GLY A 23 -27.66 -0.06 -3.31
CA GLY A 23 -27.54 -0.98 -2.17
C GLY A 23 -26.14 -1.48 -1.88
N GLY A 24 -25.27 -0.60 -1.34
CA GLY A 24 -23.93 -0.99 -0.90
C GLY A 24 -23.95 -2.00 0.26
N GLN A 25 -23.68 -3.27 -0.05
CA GLN A 25 -23.32 -4.32 0.91
C GLN A 25 -21.85 -4.72 0.72
N GLU A 26 -21.19 -5.03 1.84
CA GLU A 26 -19.81 -5.51 1.88
C GLU A 26 -19.66 -6.79 1.04
N ALA A 27 -18.88 -6.73 -0.04
CA ALA A 27 -18.63 -7.85 -0.94
C ALA A 27 -17.66 -8.88 -0.31
N LEU A 28 -18.15 -9.59 0.71
CA LEU A 28 -17.50 -10.76 1.30
C LEU A 28 -17.72 -11.98 0.38
N ILE A 29 -16.67 -12.38 -0.35
CA ILE A 29 -16.67 -13.66 -1.09
C ILE A 29 -15.73 -14.64 -0.38
N PRO A 30 -16.25 -15.70 0.27
CA PRO A 30 -15.40 -16.71 0.90
C PRO A 30 -14.82 -17.68 -0.15
N LEU A 31 -13.51 -17.90 -0.08
CA LEU A 31 -12.81 -18.97 -0.78
C LEU A 31 -13.13 -20.32 -0.11
N LEU A 32 -14.02 -21.14 -0.68
CA LEU A 32 -14.12 -22.57 -0.35
C LEU A 32 -14.49 -23.42 -1.58
N ALA A 33 -13.83 -24.57 -1.70
CA ALA A 33 -14.07 -25.57 -2.73
C ALA A 33 -15.39 -26.33 -2.48
N ARG A 34 -16.06 -26.74 -3.57
CA ARG A 34 -17.27 -27.58 -3.50
C ARG A 34 -16.90 -29.06 -3.36
N THR A 35 -17.43 -29.72 -2.34
CA THR A 35 -17.60 -31.18 -2.30
C THR A 35 -19.09 -31.51 -2.33
N ASN A 36 -19.48 -32.43 -3.22
CA ASN A 36 -20.88 -32.83 -3.37
C ASN A 36 -21.26 -33.89 -2.33
N GLY A 37 -22.43 -33.73 -1.70
CA GLY A 37 -23.10 -34.74 -0.87
C GLY A 37 -24.61 -34.54 -0.95
N ALA A 38 -25.37 -35.62 -1.11
CA ALA A 38 -26.79 -35.56 -1.48
C ALA A 38 -27.77 -35.60 -0.28
N ASP A 39 -28.90 -34.92 -0.47
CA ASP A 39 -30.31 -35.19 -0.07
C ASP A 39 -30.70 -36.45 0.75
N PRO A 40 -31.92 -36.51 1.34
CA PRO A 40 -32.92 -35.44 1.58
C PRO A 40 -33.62 -35.50 2.97
N ALA A 41 -34.57 -34.58 3.23
CA ALA A 41 -36.00 -34.87 3.53
C ALA A 41 -36.70 -34.02 4.63
N ASN A 42 -37.82 -33.41 4.20
CA ASN A 42 -39.16 -33.42 4.80
C ASN A 42 -39.67 -32.36 5.82
N ASP A 43 -40.94 -32.01 5.55
CA ASP A 43 -42.06 -31.56 6.40
C ASP A 43 -42.04 -30.14 7.02
N ASP A 44 -43.14 -29.37 7.05
CA ASP A 44 -44.33 -29.28 6.18
C ASP A 44 -45.16 -28.01 6.55
N ASP A 45 -46.24 -27.77 5.78
CA ASP A 45 -47.50 -27.09 6.14
C ASP A 45 -47.69 -25.54 6.14
N ASP A 46 -48.78 -25.20 5.43
CA ASP A 46 -49.80 -24.14 5.63
C ASP A 46 -49.62 -22.72 5.04
N ASP A 47 -49.95 -22.65 3.74
CA ASP A 47 -51.03 -21.83 3.13
C ASP A 47 -52.01 -21.13 4.13
N ASP A 48 -52.67 -19.99 3.84
CA ASP A 48 -53.43 -19.77 2.61
C ASP A 48 -53.96 -18.31 2.43
N ASN A 49 -54.15 -17.89 1.16
CA ASN A 49 -55.16 -16.97 0.58
C ASN A 49 -55.64 -15.64 1.27
N ASN A 50 -56.24 -14.65 0.59
CA ASN A 50 -56.00 -13.98 -0.71
C ASN A 50 -56.99 -12.79 -0.87
N ASN A 51 -56.56 -11.75 -1.59
CA ASN A 51 -57.34 -10.85 -2.48
C ASN A 51 -58.54 -9.94 -2.07
N GLU A 52 -58.50 -8.77 -2.73
CA GLU A 52 -59.60 -7.89 -3.23
C GLU A 52 -60.58 -7.20 -2.26
N ALA A 53 -61.21 -6.06 -2.57
CA ALA A 53 -60.92 -4.87 -3.38
C ALA A 53 -62.14 -3.92 -3.28
N ALA A 54 -61.89 -2.62 -3.09
CA ALA A 54 -62.77 -1.47 -3.34
C ALA A 54 -64.33 -1.61 -3.27
N SER A 55 -64.95 -0.98 -2.27
CA SER A 55 -65.77 0.25 -2.49
C SER A 55 -66.48 0.74 -1.20
N TYR A 56 -66.49 2.06 -0.98
CA TYR A 56 -67.68 2.89 -0.65
C TYR A 56 -67.22 4.31 -0.25
N GLN A 57 -67.68 5.33 -0.98
CA GLN A 57 -67.52 6.72 -0.56
C GLN A 57 -68.60 7.09 0.46
N GLN A 58 -68.24 7.74 1.56
CA GLN A 58 -69.12 8.74 2.17
C GLN A 58 -68.35 9.85 2.90
N GLN A 59 -68.81 11.08 2.68
CA GLN A 59 -68.21 12.32 3.20
C GLN A 59 -68.38 12.44 4.72
N LYS A 60 -67.38 12.99 5.44
CA LYS A 60 -67.60 13.65 6.75
C LYS A 60 -66.48 14.64 7.13
N GLY A 61 -66.87 15.90 7.29
CA GLY A 61 -66.31 16.88 8.25
C GLY A 61 -64.82 17.26 8.19
N ARG A 62 -64.52 18.49 7.71
CA ARG A 62 -63.26 19.19 8.07
C ARG A 62 -63.24 19.51 9.58
N PRO A 63 -62.23 19.11 10.36
CA PRO A 63 -62.10 19.52 11.76
C PRO A 63 -61.61 20.97 11.90
N ASN A 64 -61.97 21.59 13.02
CA ASN A 64 -61.97 23.04 13.20
C ASN A 64 -60.57 23.66 13.40
N ARG A 65 -60.34 24.87 12.86
CA ARG A 65 -59.00 25.53 12.80
C ARG A 65 -58.39 25.78 14.19
N GLN A 66 -59.22 25.95 15.23
CA GLN A 66 -58.76 26.09 16.62
C GLN A 66 -58.13 24.81 17.19
N VAL A 67 -58.60 23.61 16.81
CA VAL A 67 -58.07 22.34 17.34
C VAL A 67 -56.61 22.13 16.88
N ARG A 68 -56.28 22.52 15.65
CA ARG A 68 -54.89 22.52 15.17
C ARG A 68 -53.99 23.49 15.93
N LEU A 69 -54.50 24.65 16.35
CA LEU A 69 -53.71 25.62 17.12
C LEU A 69 -53.36 25.08 18.50
N TYR A 70 -54.32 24.48 19.22
CA TYR A 70 -54.07 23.87 20.52
C TYR A 70 -53.20 22.61 20.44
N ALA A 71 -53.33 21.80 19.38
CA ALA A 71 -52.45 20.65 19.16
C ALA A 71 -50.99 21.08 18.92
N VAL A 72 -50.76 22.10 18.08
CA VAL A 72 -49.41 22.62 17.81
C VAL A 72 -48.82 23.30 19.05
N ALA A 73 -49.62 24.08 19.79
CA ALA A 73 -49.18 24.71 21.04
C ALA A 73 -48.88 23.68 22.15
N GLY A 74 -49.65 22.59 22.25
CA GLY A 74 -49.38 21.48 23.16
C GLY A 74 -48.10 20.73 22.78
N LEU A 75 -47.86 20.52 21.49
CA LEU A 75 -46.64 19.87 21.01
C LEU A 75 -45.39 20.75 21.26
N THR A 76 -45.46 22.05 21.00
CA THR A 76 -44.32 22.96 21.29
C THR A 76 -44.08 23.11 22.78
N LEU A 77 -45.13 23.12 23.63
CA LEU A 77 -44.97 23.14 25.08
C LEU A 77 -44.36 21.83 25.61
N MET A 78 -44.74 20.67 25.06
CA MET A 78 -44.12 19.39 25.40
C MET A 78 -42.67 19.30 24.90
N VAL A 79 -42.34 19.82 23.72
CA VAL A 79 -40.95 19.92 23.25
C VAL A 79 -40.14 20.89 24.13
N PHE A 80 -40.72 22.00 24.58
CA PHE A 80 -40.05 22.92 25.51
C PHE A 80 -39.86 22.33 26.90
N MET A 81 -40.84 21.60 27.43
CA MET A 81 -40.68 20.88 28.70
C MET A 81 -39.69 19.72 28.57
N ALA A 82 -39.71 18.94 27.49
CA ALA A 82 -38.71 17.91 27.23
C ALA A 82 -37.31 18.52 27.11
N TYR A 83 -37.16 19.64 26.41
CA TYR A 83 -35.88 20.37 26.32
C TYR A 83 -35.44 20.95 27.67
N ALA A 84 -36.37 21.50 28.46
CA ALA A 84 -36.08 22.02 29.80
C ALA A 84 -35.69 20.91 30.79
N ILE A 85 -36.38 19.75 30.75
CA ILE A 85 -36.08 18.56 31.56
C ILE A 85 -34.75 17.94 31.11
N VAL A 86 -34.51 17.78 29.80
CA VAL A 86 -33.18 17.34 29.30
C VAL A 86 -32.09 18.33 29.69
N ARG A 87 -32.38 19.63 29.85
CA ARG A 87 -31.40 20.64 30.27
C ARG A 87 -31.23 20.76 31.79
N SER A 88 -32.23 20.40 32.60
CA SER A 88 -32.14 20.37 34.07
C SER A 88 -31.73 19.01 34.65
N VAL A 89 -31.94 17.93 33.88
CA VAL A 89 -31.52 16.55 34.18
C VAL A 89 -30.30 16.13 33.36
N SER A 90 -29.80 16.99 32.46
CA SER A 90 -28.40 16.89 32.04
C SER A 90 -27.55 17.02 33.30
N PRO A 91 -26.81 15.99 33.75
CA PRO A 91 -25.72 16.24 34.67
C PRO A 91 -24.82 17.29 34.01
N ALA A 92 -24.15 18.14 34.82
CA ALA A 92 -23.03 18.90 34.31
C ALA A 92 -22.12 17.89 33.59
N ARG A 93 -22.05 17.97 32.25
CA ARG A 93 -21.30 16.99 31.45
C ARG A 93 -19.93 16.91 32.10
N PRO A 94 -19.41 15.71 32.42
CA PRO A 94 -18.09 15.63 33.01
C PRO A 94 -17.18 16.44 32.10
N SER A 95 -16.59 17.48 32.69
CA SER A 95 -15.35 17.99 32.16
C SER A 95 -14.45 16.78 32.15
N TYR A 96 -14.21 16.22 30.97
CA TYR A 96 -13.03 15.40 30.74
C TYR A 96 -11.82 16.35 30.80
N ALA A 97 -11.63 16.95 31.98
CA ALA A 97 -10.34 17.38 32.44
C ALA A 97 -9.50 16.12 32.38
N SER A 98 -8.51 16.15 31.49
CA SER A 98 -7.62 15.04 31.26
C SER A 98 -7.02 14.65 32.61
N ALA A 99 -7.43 13.50 33.13
CA ALA A 99 -6.73 12.83 34.21
C ALA A 99 -5.47 12.20 33.61
N LYS A 100 -4.58 13.07 33.11
CA LYS A 100 -3.18 12.78 32.82
C LYS A 100 -2.56 12.35 34.15
N THR A 101 -2.68 11.07 34.45
CA THR A 101 -2.06 10.45 35.63
C THR A 101 -0.57 10.36 35.35
N SER A 102 0.15 11.44 35.66
CA SER A 102 1.61 11.44 35.69
C SER A 102 2.07 10.28 36.56
N VAL A 103 2.97 9.46 36.03
CA VAL A 103 3.57 8.36 36.78
C VAL A 103 4.69 8.97 37.61
N PRO A 104 4.61 9.08 38.95
CA PRO A 104 5.54 9.92 39.71
C PRO A 104 7.00 9.47 39.62
N ALA A 105 7.24 8.18 39.36
CA ALA A 105 8.56 7.63 39.09
C ALA A 105 9.13 8.10 37.74
N LEU A 106 8.30 8.15 36.69
CA LEU A 106 8.68 8.67 35.38
C LEU A 106 8.95 10.18 35.45
N ASP A 107 8.07 10.94 36.10
CA ASP A 107 8.23 12.39 36.30
C ASP A 107 9.51 12.73 37.07
N HIS A 108 9.88 11.93 38.08
CA HIS A 108 11.11 12.12 38.86
C HIS A 108 12.36 11.83 38.03
N LEU A 109 12.37 10.71 37.30
CA LEU A 109 13.47 10.34 36.40
C LEU A 109 13.64 11.37 35.27
N LEU A 110 12.54 11.84 34.70
CA LEU A 110 12.52 12.93 33.72
C LEU A 110 13.11 14.22 34.30
N GLY A 111 12.74 14.61 35.52
CA GLY A 111 13.34 15.77 36.20
C GLY A 111 14.87 15.68 36.27
N MET A 112 15.42 14.50 36.59
CA MET A 112 16.87 14.28 36.60
C MET A 112 17.49 14.34 35.20
N LEU A 113 16.90 13.67 34.21
CA LEU A 113 17.42 13.59 32.84
C LEU A 113 17.34 14.94 32.11
N LEU A 114 16.26 15.71 32.26
CA LEU A 114 16.10 17.00 31.56
C LEU A 114 17.17 18.04 31.94
N HIS A 115 17.82 17.88 33.11
CA HIS A 115 18.96 18.71 33.52
C HIS A 115 20.30 18.30 32.89
N THR A 116 20.47 17.03 32.50
CA THR A 116 21.75 16.47 32.02
C THR A 116 21.78 16.20 30.51
N THR A 117 20.62 16.03 29.89
CA THR A 117 20.46 15.63 28.48
C THR A 117 20.23 16.81 27.54
N THR A 118 20.35 16.52 26.24
CA THR A 118 19.98 17.43 25.13
C THR A 118 18.75 16.87 24.39
N PRO A 119 18.04 17.67 23.55
CA PRO A 119 16.98 17.16 22.70
C PRO A 119 17.35 15.90 21.91
N ALA A 120 18.59 15.84 21.40
CA ALA A 120 19.09 14.73 20.60
C ALA A 120 19.52 13.50 21.42
N THR A 121 19.80 13.63 22.72
CA THR A 121 20.30 12.51 23.54
C THR A 121 19.26 11.96 24.52
N LEU A 122 18.25 12.75 24.91
CA LEU A 122 17.24 12.42 25.92
C LEU A 122 16.69 10.99 25.83
N ALA A 123 16.29 10.55 24.63
CA ALA A 123 15.70 9.23 24.45
C ALA A 123 16.71 8.09 24.68
N ASN A 124 17.93 8.22 24.16
CA ASN A 124 19.00 7.24 24.37
C ASN A 124 19.45 7.22 25.84
N ASP A 125 19.60 8.40 26.44
CA ASP A 125 19.98 8.55 27.84
C ASP A 125 18.91 7.96 28.77
N PHE A 126 17.62 8.07 28.44
CA PHE A 126 16.54 7.36 29.12
C PHE A 126 16.62 5.85 28.94
N LEU A 127 16.79 5.35 27.71
CA LEU A 127 16.85 3.91 27.42
C LEU A 127 18.02 3.19 28.11
N GLN A 128 19.13 3.91 28.37
CA GLN A 128 20.34 3.37 28.98
C GLN A 128 20.50 3.70 30.48
N HIS A 129 19.55 4.39 31.11
CA HIS A 129 19.62 4.74 32.54
C HIS A 129 19.26 3.55 33.44
N SER A 130 20.04 3.32 34.52
CA SER A 130 19.84 2.17 35.42
C SER A 130 18.49 2.12 36.13
N ASP A 131 17.90 3.29 36.34
CA ASP A 131 16.64 3.46 37.07
C ASP A 131 15.42 3.51 36.12
N SER A 132 15.64 3.35 34.81
CA SER A 132 14.56 3.28 33.82
C SER A 132 13.82 1.96 33.90
N VAL A 133 12.49 2.04 33.82
CA VAL A 133 11.58 0.89 33.78
C VAL A 133 10.65 1.08 32.59
N ASN A 134 10.21 0.00 31.94
CA ASN A 134 9.29 0.07 30.82
C ASN A 134 7.87 0.51 31.28
N PHE A 135 7.67 1.82 31.33
CA PHE A 135 6.37 2.45 31.62
C PHE A 135 5.39 2.40 30.42
N GLY A 136 5.73 1.69 29.34
CA GLY A 136 4.98 1.68 28.07
C GLY A 136 5.25 2.90 27.18
N VAL A 137 6.15 3.79 27.60
CA VAL A 137 6.55 4.99 26.87
C VAL A 137 8.04 5.30 27.00
N VAL A 138 8.60 5.94 25.97
CA VAL A 138 9.94 6.54 25.97
C VAL A 138 9.81 8.04 25.69
N PRO A 139 10.41 8.92 26.51
CA PRO A 139 10.42 10.35 26.29
C PRO A 139 11.41 10.74 25.20
N PHE A 140 11.02 11.67 24.34
CA PHE A 140 11.90 12.29 23.34
C PHE A 140 11.52 13.76 23.12
N SER A 141 12.37 14.48 22.39
CA SER A 141 12.09 15.85 21.93
C SER A 141 11.96 15.86 20.41
N ASP A 142 10.87 16.42 19.89
CA ASP A 142 10.63 16.48 18.44
C ASP A 142 11.65 17.36 17.70
N ARG A 143 12.27 18.32 18.41
CA ARG A 143 13.42 19.14 17.97
C ARG A 143 14.64 18.34 17.53
N ALA A 144 14.76 17.07 17.91
CA ALA A 144 15.82 16.19 17.40
C ALA A 144 15.62 15.79 15.91
N PHE A 145 14.47 16.09 15.31
CA PHE A 145 14.09 15.61 13.98
C PHE A 145 13.68 16.78 13.06
N SER A 146 14.35 16.90 11.92
CA SER A 146 13.97 17.92 10.92
C SER A 146 12.50 17.79 10.50
N PRO A 147 11.71 18.87 10.50
CA PRO A 147 10.36 18.92 9.94
C PRO A 147 10.36 19.13 8.42
N VAL A 148 11.49 19.49 7.83
CA VAL A 148 11.57 19.81 6.40
C VAL A 148 11.71 18.52 5.59
N TYR A 149 10.84 18.36 4.60
CA TYR A 149 11.02 17.35 3.56
C TYR A 149 12.12 17.79 2.61
N THR A 150 13.12 16.93 2.44
CA THR A 150 14.17 17.07 1.44
C THR A 150 14.08 15.90 0.47
N PRO A 151 13.88 16.14 -0.84
CA PRO A 151 13.94 15.09 -1.85
C PRO A 151 15.25 14.31 -1.76
N ALA A 152 15.16 13.00 -1.54
CA ALA A 152 16.33 12.14 -1.59
C ALA A 152 16.89 12.11 -3.04
N PRO A 153 18.22 12.10 -3.24
CA PRO A 153 18.78 11.79 -4.55
C PRO A 153 18.24 10.46 -5.08
N LEU A 154 18.12 10.31 -6.41
CA LEU A 154 17.74 9.02 -6.98
C LEU A 154 18.78 7.97 -6.60
N GLU A 155 18.30 6.82 -6.11
CA GLU A 155 19.11 5.67 -5.75
C GLU A 155 18.86 4.53 -6.74
N HIS A 156 19.85 3.64 -6.91
CA HIS A 156 19.63 2.36 -7.61
C HIS A 156 18.58 1.52 -6.90
N ALA A 157 17.65 0.97 -7.69
CA ALA A 157 16.81 -0.16 -7.29
C ALA A 157 17.66 -1.44 -7.21
N LEU A 158 17.21 -2.43 -6.41
CA LEU A 158 17.90 -3.72 -6.23
C LEU A 158 18.28 -4.39 -7.56
N THR A 159 17.47 -4.20 -8.59
CA THR A 159 17.64 -4.75 -9.96
C THR A 159 18.72 -4.08 -10.80
N THR A 160 19.28 -2.97 -10.31
CA THR A 160 20.31 -2.16 -11.00
C THR A 160 21.54 -1.92 -10.12
N GLU A 161 21.53 -2.40 -8.86
CA GLU A 161 22.55 -2.10 -7.87
C GLU A 161 23.86 -2.84 -8.17
N GLY A 162 24.89 -2.09 -8.58
CA GLY A 162 26.20 -2.64 -8.90
C GLY A 162 26.23 -3.51 -10.17
N TRP A 163 25.39 -3.21 -11.15
CA TRP A 163 25.44 -3.81 -12.50
C TRP A 163 26.21 -2.89 -13.45
N SER A 164 26.97 -3.45 -14.40
CA SER A 164 27.56 -2.67 -15.49
C SER A 164 26.53 -2.32 -16.57
N ALA A 165 26.82 -1.26 -17.35
CA ALA A 165 26.00 -0.88 -18.50
C ALA A 165 25.80 -2.04 -19.49
N SER A 166 26.90 -2.67 -19.89
CA SER A 166 26.87 -3.80 -20.84
C SER A 166 26.11 -5.01 -20.30
N CYS A 167 26.10 -5.23 -18.98
CA CYS A 167 25.28 -6.28 -18.39
C CYS A 167 23.78 -5.93 -18.39
N LEU A 168 23.41 -4.69 -18.04
CA LEU A 168 22.02 -4.23 -18.14
C LEU A 168 21.50 -4.36 -19.57
N GLU A 169 22.27 -3.88 -20.57
CA GLU A 169 21.96 -4.08 -21.99
C GLU A 169 21.77 -5.56 -22.34
N THR A 170 22.73 -6.43 -21.98
CA THR A 170 22.66 -7.86 -22.31
C THR A 170 21.44 -8.53 -21.70
N PHE A 171 21.22 -8.33 -20.40
CA PHE A 171 20.13 -8.97 -19.66
C PHE A 171 18.76 -8.47 -20.11
N VAL A 172 18.58 -7.16 -20.34
CA VAL A 172 17.31 -6.61 -20.82
C VAL A 172 17.06 -6.98 -22.29
N ALA A 173 18.09 -6.94 -23.15
CA ALA A 173 17.94 -7.27 -24.57
C ALA A 173 17.63 -8.75 -24.80
N THR A 174 18.25 -9.68 -24.06
CA THR A 174 18.20 -11.13 -24.36
C THR A 174 17.57 -11.98 -23.27
N GLY A 175 17.54 -11.49 -22.03
CA GLY A 175 17.24 -12.28 -20.82
C GLY A 175 18.37 -13.22 -20.39
N ASP A 176 19.56 -13.13 -21.00
CA ASP A 176 20.72 -13.94 -20.65
C ASP A 176 21.49 -13.36 -19.47
N LEU A 177 21.99 -14.25 -18.60
CA LEU A 177 22.75 -13.86 -17.42
C LEU A 177 24.18 -13.48 -17.83
N CYS A 178 24.60 -12.27 -17.46
CA CYS A 178 25.94 -11.77 -17.72
C CYS A 178 27.01 -12.51 -16.90
N ALA A 179 28.23 -12.60 -17.42
CA ALA A 179 29.39 -13.15 -16.71
C ALA A 179 29.58 -12.58 -15.27
N GLU A 180 29.32 -11.29 -15.07
CA GLU A 180 29.46 -10.60 -13.77
C GLU A 180 28.38 -10.98 -12.73
N LEU A 181 27.25 -11.57 -13.15
CA LEU A 181 26.16 -11.95 -12.25
C LEU A 181 26.23 -13.42 -11.81
N HIS A 182 27.00 -14.26 -12.52
CA HIS A 182 27.16 -15.67 -12.16
C HIS A 182 27.74 -15.82 -10.75
N GLY A 183 26.99 -16.47 -9.86
CA GLY A 183 27.35 -16.68 -8.47
C GLY A 183 27.39 -15.42 -7.59
N LYS A 184 27.06 -14.22 -8.12
CA LYS A 184 27.17 -12.92 -7.43
C LYS A 184 26.44 -12.87 -6.09
N HIS A 185 25.42 -13.69 -5.91
CA HIS A 185 24.56 -13.71 -4.72
C HIS A 185 24.69 -14.99 -3.85
N GLN A 186 25.72 -15.84 -4.04
CA GLN A 186 25.86 -17.13 -3.35
C GLN A 186 26.15 -17.07 -1.83
N ASP A 187 26.50 -15.91 -1.28
CA ASP A 187 26.64 -15.65 0.16
C ASP A 187 26.10 -14.22 0.42
N PRO A 188 25.35 -13.95 1.50
CA PRO A 188 24.20 -13.07 1.45
C PRO A 188 24.57 -11.59 1.27
N GLN A 189 24.22 -11.04 0.11
CA GLN A 189 24.22 -9.58 -0.13
C GLN A 189 22.81 -8.99 -0.28
N VAL A 190 21.77 -9.82 -0.48
CA VAL A 190 20.38 -9.33 -0.54
C VAL A 190 19.81 -9.23 0.87
N LYS A 191 19.81 -8.00 1.37
CA LYS A 191 19.21 -7.60 2.65
C LYS A 191 17.83 -6.97 2.44
N MET A 192 16.98 -7.08 3.46
CA MET A 192 15.65 -6.49 3.53
C MET A 192 15.43 -5.87 4.92
N ASP A 193 14.83 -4.68 4.95
CA ASP A 193 14.30 -4.09 6.17
C ASP A 193 12.88 -4.60 6.42
N VAL A 194 12.40 -4.52 7.66
CA VAL A 194 11.02 -4.88 8.00
C VAL A 194 10.40 -3.71 8.73
N VAL A 195 9.16 -3.34 8.39
CA VAL A 195 8.48 -2.16 8.93
C VAL A 195 7.15 -2.58 9.50
N TRP A 196 6.93 -2.28 10.78
CA TRP A 196 5.62 -2.34 11.41
C TRP A 196 5.08 -0.94 11.66
N THR A 197 3.79 -0.73 11.48
CA THR A 197 3.07 0.35 12.17
C THR A 197 2.25 -0.24 13.30
N TRP A 198 2.32 0.36 14.49
CA TRP A 198 1.60 -0.10 15.67
C TRP A 198 1.16 1.06 16.57
N VAL A 199 0.08 0.84 17.30
CA VAL A 199 -0.39 1.73 18.36
C VAL A 199 -0.93 0.87 19.50
N ASN A 200 -0.49 1.13 20.74
CA ASN A 200 -1.12 0.50 21.90
C ASN A 200 -2.53 1.08 22.07
N GLY A 201 -3.54 0.32 21.63
CA GLY A 201 -4.94 0.69 21.77
C GLY A 201 -5.43 0.78 23.22
N SER A 202 -4.78 0.05 24.13
CA SER A 202 -5.09 0.08 25.56
C SER A 202 -4.51 1.30 26.30
N SER A 203 -3.69 2.13 25.65
CA SER A 203 -3.10 3.35 26.26
C SER A 203 -4.15 4.38 26.63
N SER A 204 -4.17 4.77 27.91
CA SER A 204 -5.11 5.77 28.43
C SER A 204 -4.82 7.17 27.86
N GLU A 205 -3.56 7.43 27.58
CA GLU A 205 -2.99 8.70 27.13
C GLU A 205 -3.45 8.98 25.70
N ILE A 206 -3.16 8.06 24.78
CA ILE A 206 -3.57 8.11 23.37
C ILE A 206 -5.09 8.12 23.26
N LEU A 207 -5.79 7.24 23.99
CA LEU A 207 -7.25 7.21 23.97
C LEU A 207 -7.87 8.52 24.49
N SER A 208 -7.26 9.17 25.49
CA SER A 208 -7.73 10.46 26.00
C SER A 208 -7.51 11.62 25.02
N ASP A 209 -6.36 11.70 24.36
CA ASP A 209 -6.08 12.74 23.35
C ASP A 209 -6.91 12.51 22.07
N TRP A 210 -7.08 11.26 21.65
CA TRP A 210 -8.02 10.85 20.60
C TRP A 210 -9.44 11.35 20.93
N MET A 211 -9.95 11.06 22.13
CA MET A 211 -11.29 11.48 22.56
C MET A 211 -11.42 13.01 22.62
N ALA A 212 -10.40 13.69 23.13
CA ALA A 212 -10.37 15.15 23.20
C ALA A 212 -10.46 15.77 21.80
N ARG A 213 -9.59 15.35 20.86
CA ARG A 213 -9.53 15.88 19.49
C ARG A 213 -10.77 15.50 18.66
N ALA A 214 -11.26 14.27 18.77
CA ALA A 214 -12.51 13.85 18.14
C ALA A 214 -13.72 14.67 18.65
N SER A 215 -13.73 15.08 19.92
CA SER A 215 -14.75 15.97 20.47
C SER A 215 -14.68 17.41 19.95
N GLN A 216 -13.47 17.90 19.61
CA GLN A 216 -13.26 19.22 19.02
C GLN A 216 -13.67 19.24 17.53
N GLY A 217 -13.34 18.19 16.77
CA GLY A 217 -13.75 18.04 15.36
C GLY A 217 -15.28 18.09 15.18
N ARG A 218 -16.04 17.54 16.13
CA ARG A 218 -17.53 17.62 16.18
C ARG A 218 -18.10 19.05 16.16
N ARG A 219 -17.32 20.08 16.52
CA ARG A 219 -17.77 21.48 16.54
C ARG A 219 -17.52 22.25 15.23
N LYS A 220 -16.58 21.82 14.38
CA LYS A 220 -16.14 22.61 13.20
C LYS A 220 -16.77 22.22 11.85
N ARG A 221 -17.41 21.05 11.72
CA ARG A 221 -17.98 20.58 10.43
C ARG A 221 -19.44 20.10 10.52
N SER A 222 -20.19 20.38 9.46
CA SER A 222 -21.51 19.80 9.19
C SER A 222 -21.39 18.34 8.69
N LEU A 223 -20.82 17.47 9.53
CA LEU A 223 -20.73 16.03 9.25
C LEU A 223 -22.13 15.40 9.16
N SER A 224 -22.30 14.46 8.23
CA SER A 224 -23.57 13.74 8.01
C SER A 224 -23.99 12.93 9.25
N PRO A 225 -25.29 12.60 9.39
CA PRO A 225 -25.78 11.80 10.52
C PRO A 225 -25.11 10.42 10.64
N SER A 226 -24.73 9.78 9.52
CA SER A 226 -24.07 8.47 9.51
C SER A 226 -22.67 8.51 10.14
N VAL A 227 -21.82 9.48 9.75
CA VAL A 227 -20.49 9.68 10.35
C VAL A 227 -20.61 10.05 11.84
N ARG A 228 -21.64 10.81 12.23
CA ARG A 228 -21.91 11.16 13.64
C ARG A 228 -22.24 9.96 14.52
N HIS A 229 -22.93 8.95 14.00
CA HIS A 229 -23.23 7.72 14.74
C HIS A 229 -22.07 6.72 14.74
N ARG A 230 -21.27 6.62 13.66
CA ARG A 230 -20.11 5.71 13.61
C ARG A 230 -18.94 6.18 14.49
N ARG A 231 -18.68 7.48 14.61
CA ARG A 231 -17.70 8.04 15.57
C ARG A 231 -18.19 8.06 17.03
N ALA A 232 -19.16 7.23 17.41
CA ALA A 232 -19.59 7.00 18.81
C ALA A 232 -18.82 5.81 19.44
N GLY A 233 -18.75 5.75 20.78
CA GLY A 233 -17.78 4.92 21.52
C GLY A 233 -17.70 3.42 21.16
N ALA A 234 -18.72 2.84 20.54
CA ALA A 234 -18.72 1.44 20.11
C ALA A 234 -17.84 1.12 18.88
N SER A 235 -17.33 2.11 18.14
CA SER A 235 -16.22 1.91 17.18
C SER A 235 -14.86 2.13 17.84
N VAL A 236 -14.78 3.10 18.74
CA VAL A 236 -13.54 3.43 19.49
C VAL A 236 -13.05 2.22 20.27
N HIS A 237 -13.94 1.53 21.00
CA HIS A 237 -13.59 0.30 21.72
C HIS A 237 -13.35 -0.95 20.84
N ARG A 238 -13.40 -0.82 19.50
CA ARG A 238 -13.01 -1.87 18.53
C ARG A 238 -11.62 -1.60 17.96
N HIS A 239 -11.37 -0.39 17.48
CA HIS A 239 -10.08 0.00 16.86
C HIS A 239 -8.91 0.20 17.85
N PHE A 240 -9.15 -0.02 19.14
CA PHE A 240 -8.17 0.25 20.21
C PHE A 240 -8.17 -0.91 21.20
N ARG A 241 -7.72 -2.06 20.71
CA ARG A 241 -7.42 -3.27 21.47
C ARG A 241 -5.99 -3.71 21.13
N ASP A 242 -5.47 -4.59 21.97
CA ASP A 242 -4.14 -5.16 21.85
C ASP A 242 -4.25 -6.58 22.42
N HIS A 243 -3.93 -7.58 21.60
CA HIS A 243 -3.93 -9.01 21.91
C HIS A 243 -2.51 -9.57 21.90
N ASP A 244 -1.50 -8.71 22.11
CA ASP A 244 -0.07 -9.00 21.97
C ASP A 244 0.34 -9.28 20.49
N GLU A 245 -0.48 -8.92 19.48
CA GLU A 245 -0.26 -9.27 18.07
C GLU A 245 1.13 -8.88 17.57
N LEU A 246 1.56 -7.63 17.82
CA LEU A 246 2.87 -7.12 17.41
C LEU A 246 4.02 -8.02 17.89
N ARG A 247 3.95 -8.52 19.13
CA ARG A 247 4.98 -9.38 19.73
C ARG A 247 5.17 -10.64 18.89
N PHE A 248 4.06 -11.29 18.57
CA PHE A 248 4.06 -12.52 17.82
C PHE A 248 4.27 -12.29 16.32
N SER A 249 3.88 -11.13 15.77
CA SER A 249 4.24 -10.71 14.42
C SER A 249 5.75 -10.58 14.25
N ILE A 250 6.45 -9.92 15.20
CA ILE A 250 7.92 -9.84 15.21
C ILE A 250 8.55 -11.24 15.34
N ARG A 251 8.10 -12.07 16.30
CA ARG A 251 8.57 -13.47 16.41
C ARG A 251 8.33 -14.26 15.12
N SER A 252 7.19 -14.04 14.45
CA SER A 252 6.83 -14.74 13.20
C SER A 252 7.79 -14.44 12.07
N VAL A 253 8.25 -13.18 11.95
CA VAL A 253 9.27 -12.77 10.98
C VAL A 253 10.62 -13.39 11.30
N LEU A 254 11.07 -13.36 12.56
CA LEU A 254 12.33 -13.98 12.98
C LEU A 254 12.34 -15.51 12.81
N ALA A 255 11.19 -16.16 13.02
CA ALA A 255 11.04 -17.60 12.80
C ALA A 255 10.98 -18.00 11.32
N SER A 256 10.55 -17.07 10.45
CA SER A 256 10.28 -17.35 9.03
C SER A 256 11.35 -16.84 8.07
N VAL A 257 12.14 -15.84 8.46
CA VAL A 257 13.15 -15.20 7.60
C VAL A 257 14.50 -15.21 8.29
N SER A 258 15.53 -15.69 7.60
CA SER A 258 16.88 -15.77 8.18
C SER A 258 17.45 -14.39 8.54
N ASP A 259 18.07 -14.27 9.72
CA ASP A 259 18.88 -13.11 10.15
C ASP A 259 19.91 -12.67 9.08
N LYS A 260 20.38 -13.61 8.26
CA LYS A 260 21.27 -13.33 7.12
C LYS A 260 20.64 -12.41 6.09
N ASN A 261 19.32 -12.40 5.94
CA ASN A 261 18.57 -11.54 5.01
C ASN A 261 17.92 -10.32 5.69
N LEU A 262 17.72 -10.33 7.01
CA LEU A 262 17.20 -9.18 7.74
C LEU A 262 18.28 -8.11 7.99
N SER A 263 17.94 -6.83 7.84
CA SER A 263 18.84 -5.70 8.14
C SER A 263 18.34 -4.88 9.33
N THR A 264 17.31 -4.06 9.15
CA THR A 264 16.68 -3.29 10.23
C THR A 264 15.19 -3.57 10.34
N LEU A 265 14.73 -3.86 11.55
CA LEU A 265 13.33 -3.94 11.96
C LEU A 265 12.93 -2.56 12.51
N HIS A 266 12.10 -1.85 11.76
CA HIS A 266 11.55 -0.56 12.09
C HIS A 266 10.17 -0.72 12.72
N LEU A 267 9.99 -0.27 13.95
CA LEU A 267 8.69 -0.16 14.60
C LEU A 267 8.25 1.31 14.61
N VAL A 268 7.26 1.65 13.80
CA VAL A 268 6.62 2.97 13.78
C VAL A 268 5.50 2.99 14.81
N VAL A 269 5.67 3.80 15.86
CA VAL A 269 4.80 3.81 17.05
C VAL A 269 3.96 5.07 17.13
N GLY A 270 2.78 4.98 17.75
CA GLY A 270 2.03 6.15 18.19
C GLY A 270 2.81 6.98 19.20
N ASP A 271 2.70 8.32 19.13
CA ASP A 271 3.26 9.22 20.14
C ASP A 271 2.32 10.37 20.49
N THR A 272 2.51 10.98 21.65
CA THR A 272 1.70 12.12 22.11
C THR A 272 2.55 13.17 22.85
N PRO A 273 2.14 14.46 22.86
CA PRO A 273 2.81 15.48 23.66
C PRO A 273 2.80 15.13 25.14
N ALA A 274 3.98 15.19 25.77
CA ALA A 274 4.20 14.80 27.14
C ALA A 274 3.35 15.62 28.13
N SER A 275 3.00 14.99 29.25
CA SER A 275 2.41 15.67 30.40
C SER A 275 3.35 15.56 31.59
N LEU A 276 4.04 16.66 31.89
CA LEU A 276 4.87 16.80 33.08
C LEU A 276 4.03 17.30 34.26
N GLY A 277 4.30 16.82 35.47
CA GLY A 277 3.77 17.39 36.71
C GLY A 277 4.29 18.82 36.97
N GLU A 278 3.53 19.58 37.79
CA GLU A 278 3.83 20.98 38.11
C GLU A 278 5.23 21.17 38.73
N ASP A 279 5.68 20.24 39.58
CA ASP A 279 7.02 20.29 40.19
C ASP A 279 8.15 20.12 39.16
N THR A 280 7.97 19.27 38.15
CA THR A 280 8.97 19.03 37.09
C THR A 280 9.03 20.21 36.12
N LEU A 281 7.90 20.86 35.85
CA LEU A 281 7.84 22.12 35.11
C LEU A 281 8.60 23.24 35.86
N ALA A 282 8.32 23.41 37.16
CA ALA A 282 9.01 24.41 37.99
C ALA A 282 10.53 24.16 38.11
N GLN A 283 10.97 22.91 38.11
CA GLN A 283 12.40 22.56 38.08
C GLN A 283 13.04 22.92 36.73
N ASN A 284 12.37 22.67 35.59
CA ASN A 284 12.88 23.05 34.28
C ASN A 284 12.96 24.58 34.09
N GLU A 285 12.01 25.35 34.63
CA GLU A 285 12.05 26.82 34.63
C GLU A 285 13.25 27.41 35.39
N SER A 286 13.85 26.65 36.32
CA SER A 286 15.00 27.10 37.13
C SER A 286 16.37 27.02 36.42
N ARG A 287 16.41 26.53 35.16
CA ARG A 287 17.62 26.46 34.34
C ARG A 287 18.16 27.88 34.04
N PRO A 288 19.49 28.14 34.10
CA PRO A 288 20.04 29.45 33.75
C PRO A 288 19.63 29.89 32.35
N LEU A 289 19.22 31.16 32.21
CA LEU A 289 18.69 31.76 30.98
C LEU A 289 19.69 31.75 29.81
N GLY A 290 19.68 30.66 29.04
CA GLY A 290 19.84 30.68 27.58
C GLY A 290 18.46 30.68 26.92
N ASN A 291 18.37 31.07 25.64
CA ASN A 291 17.11 31.29 24.92
C ASN A 291 16.19 30.06 24.75
N ASP A 292 16.57 28.86 25.20
CA ASP A 292 15.90 27.58 24.90
C ASP A 292 15.07 26.95 26.04
N SER A 293 15.10 27.48 27.28
CA SER A 293 14.60 26.72 28.44
C SER A 293 13.07 26.56 28.51
N SER A 294 12.30 27.61 28.20
CA SER A 294 10.82 27.58 28.25
C SER A 294 10.18 26.73 27.15
N ASP A 295 10.94 26.49 26.08
CA ASP A 295 10.45 25.91 24.82
C ASP A 295 10.80 24.42 24.70
N TYR A 296 11.78 23.95 25.47
CA TYR A 296 12.14 22.54 25.55
C TYR A 296 10.99 21.68 26.10
N ALA A 297 10.30 22.12 27.15
CA ALA A 297 9.16 21.38 27.70
C ALA A 297 7.98 21.24 26.73
N ALA A 298 7.79 22.23 25.84
CA ALA A 298 6.77 22.18 24.80
C ALA A 298 7.09 21.18 23.67
N SER A 299 8.38 20.87 23.47
CA SER A 299 8.88 19.90 22.48
C SER A 299 8.86 18.44 22.94
N LEU A 300 8.51 18.17 24.20
CA LEU A 300 8.58 16.83 24.77
C LEU A 300 7.39 15.97 24.37
N HIS A 301 7.66 14.75 23.93
CA HIS A 301 6.70 13.76 23.51
C HIS A 301 6.97 12.41 24.20
N TYR A 302 5.92 11.62 24.37
CA TYR A 302 5.98 10.22 24.80
C TYR A 302 5.68 9.33 23.59
N ALA A 303 6.71 8.62 23.10
CA ALA A 303 6.57 7.55 22.12
C ALA A 303 6.10 6.28 22.82
N GLN A 304 5.09 5.59 22.30
CA GLN A 304 4.66 4.30 22.85
C GLN A 304 5.73 3.22 22.63
N VAL A 305 5.85 2.33 23.61
CA VAL A 305 6.75 1.18 23.57
C VAL A 305 6.00 -0.05 24.10
N PRO A 306 6.08 -1.22 23.45
CA PRO A 306 5.40 -2.42 23.94
C PRO A 306 5.94 -2.85 25.31
N HIS A 307 5.05 -3.15 26.26
CA HIS A 307 5.42 -3.44 27.66
C HIS A 307 6.31 -4.68 27.83
N TRP A 308 6.28 -5.62 26.87
CA TRP A 308 7.14 -6.82 26.87
C TRP A 308 8.58 -6.55 26.44
N THR A 309 8.92 -5.34 25.98
CA THR A 309 10.29 -5.03 25.52
C THR A 309 11.26 -4.69 26.66
N GLU A 310 12.50 -5.12 26.49
CA GLU A 310 13.65 -4.74 27.33
C GLU A 310 14.21 -3.38 26.87
N LEU A 311 14.09 -2.33 27.70
CA LEU A 311 14.43 -0.96 27.27
C LEU A 311 15.86 -0.81 26.79
N ALA A 312 16.83 -1.44 27.47
CA ALA A 312 18.25 -1.32 27.13
C ALA A 312 18.58 -1.92 25.74
N SER A 313 17.69 -2.77 25.19
CA SER A 313 17.81 -3.38 23.87
C SER A 313 17.26 -2.50 22.73
N LEU A 314 16.49 -1.46 23.06
CA LEU A 314 15.80 -0.60 22.09
C LEU A 314 16.71 0.53 21.60
N GLN A 315 16.46 0.96 20.36
CA GLN A 315 17.06 2.17 19.80
C GLN A 315 15.93 3.10 19.34
N LEU A 316 15.71 4.22 20.02
CA LEU A 316 14.91 5.31 19.44
C LEU A 316 15.77 6.05 18.41
N ALA A 317 15.20 6.45 17.28
CA ALA A 317 15.90 7.35 16.35
C ALA A 317 16.27 8.69 17.04
N PRO A 318 17.50 9.19 16.84
CA PRO A 318 17.68 10.51 16.20
C PRO A 318 18.85 10.51 15.18
N PRO A 319 18.99 11.53 14.33
CA PRO A 319 19.92 11.50 13.20
C PRO A 319 21.41 11.72 13.58
N ASN A 320 22.30 11.07 12.82
CA ASN A 320 23.75 11.29 12.72
C ASN A 320 24.72 10.71 13.80
N THR A 321 24.30 9.88 14.76
CA THR A 321 25.22 9.36 15.80
C THR A 321 25.51 7.87 15.83
N THR A 322 24.66 6.96 15.30
CA THR A 322 25.01 5.52 15.29
C THR A 322 25.96 5.17 14.14
N SER A 323 27.26 5.18 14.43
CA SER A 323 28.28 4.65 13.52
C SER A 323 28.03 3.17 13.22
N ALA A 324 28.61 2.66 12.13
CA ALA A 324 28.53 1.23 11.81
C ALA A 324 29.11 0.32 12.92
N ALA A 325 29.94 0.85 13.82
CA ALA A 325 30.54 0.13 14.93
C ALA A 325 29.64 0.06 16.19
N GLU A 326 28.70 0.99 16.37
CA GLU A 326 27.80 1.03 17.54
C GLU A 326 26.51 0.23 17.34
N ARG A 327 26.21 -0.19 16.11
CA ARG A 327 24.92 -0.84 15.79
C ARG A 327 24.77 -2.28 16.32
N GLY A 328 25.86 -2.93 16.74
CA GLY A 328 25.82 -4.33 17.19
C GLY A 328 25.76 -5.33 16.04
N ALA A 329 25.29 -6.56 16.31
CA ALA A 329 25.05 -7.56 15.27
C ALA A 329 23.64 -7.38 14.68
N ALA A 330 23.53 -7.43 13.35
CA ALA A 330 22.25 -7.42 12.66
C ALA A 330 21.46 -8.73 12.92
N PRO A 331 20.11 -8.69 12.96
CA PRO A 331 19.28 -7.54 12.61
C PRO A 331 19.10 -6.52 13.75
N PHE A 332 18.91 -5.24 13.40
CA PHE A 332 18.72 -4.14 14.36
C PHE A 332 17.23 -3.90 14.63
N PHE A 333 16.83 -3.51 15.83
CA PHE A 333 15.46 -3.08 16.14
C PHE A 333 15.43 -1.60 16.51
N ARG A 334 14.66 -0.81 15.74
CA ARG A 334 14.59 0.65 15.84
C ARG A 334 13.15 1.12 16.00
N ILE A 335 12.93 2.00 16.97
CA ILE A 335 11.63 2.62 17.23
C ILE A 335 11.60 4.03 16.63
N HIS A 336 10.51 4.32 15.91
CA HIS A 336 10.25 5.57 15.21
C HIS A 336 8.92 6.16 15.71
N PRO A 337 8.93 7.20 16.57
CA PRO A 337 7.70 7.89 16.95
C PRO A 337 7.09 8.51 15.70
N HIS A 338 5.82 8.22 15.40
CA HIS A 338 5.28 8.53 14.08
C HIS A 338 5.37 10.01 13.70
N SER A 339 5.29 10.94 14.67
CA SER A 339 5.32 12.39 14.44
C SER A 339 6.66 12.87 13.86
N THR A 340 7.73 12.12 14.12
CA THR A 340 9.08 12.39 13.60
C THR A 340 9.20 12.11 12.10
N LEU A 341 8.32 11.26 11.55
CA LEU A 341 8.23 10.98 10.13
C LEU A 341 7.50 12.08 9.35
N PHE A 342 6.65 12.88 10.01
CA PHE A 342 5.87 13.93 9.34
C PHE A 342 6.81 15.04 8.91
N ARG A 343 6.99 15.20 7.60
CA ARG A 343 7.82 16.24 7.00
C ARG A 343 7.10 16.90 5.84
N ALA A 344 7.09 18.23 5.81
CA ALA A 344 6.46 19.02 4.75
C ALA A 344 7.50 19.62 3.81
N PRO A 345 7.21 19.74 2.50
CA PRO A 345 8.03 20.56 1.61
C PRO A 345 8.01 22.03 2.07
N PRO A 346 9.05 22.82 1.76
CA PRO A 346 9.04 24.26 1.97
C PRO A 346 7.80 24.92 1.34
N THR A 347 7.17 25.85 2.07
CA THR A 347 5.96 26.58 1.63
C THR A 347 6.18 27.39 0.35
N SER A 348 7.40 27.88 0.14
CA SER A 348 7.88 28.41 -1.14
C SER A 348 9.39 28.20 -1.27
N PRO A 349 9.95 28.23 -2.50
CA PRO A 349 11.40 28.23 -2.72
C PRO A 349 12.13 29.45 -2.14
N GLU A 350 11.38 30.51 -1.81
CA GLU A 350 11.88 31.79 -1.27
C GLU A 350 11.56 31.97 0.22
N SER A 351 11.06 30.94 0.93
CA SER A 351 10.74 31.06 2.35
C SER A 351 12.01 31.40 3.13
N GLU A 352 11.98 32.50 3.88
CA GLU A 352 13.10 32.95 4.72
C GLU A 352 13.30 32.05 5.96
N ALA A 353 12.34 31.15 6.27
CA ALA A 353 12.37 30.27 7.44
C ALA A 353 11.61 28.93 7.22
N PRO A 354 12.00 28.08 6.25
CA PRO A 354 11.25 26.88 5.88
C PRO A 354 11.16 25.84 7.01
N GLU A 355 12.11 25.86 7.95
CA GLU A 355 12.12 25.01 9.15
C GLU A 355 11.01 25.38 10.13
N ILE A 356 10.68 26.68 10.25
CA ILE A 356 9.61 27.17 11.13
C ILE A 356 8.25 26.82 10.53
N ASP A 357 8.04 27.10 9.25
CA ASP A 357 6.80 26.78 8.53
C ASP A 357 6.48 25.27 8.62
N ALA A 358 7.49 24.43 8.38
CA ALA A 358 7.34 22.98 8.44
C ALA A 358 7.10 22.47 9.88
N ALA A 359 7.71 23.10 10.90
CA ALA A 359 7.45 22.80 12.32
C ALA A 359 6.01 23.18 12.74
N GLU A 360 5.52 24.34 12.31
CA GLU A 360 4.13 24.76 12.55
C GLU A 360 3.15 23.79 11.86
N TRP A 361 3.42 23.43 10.59
CA TRP A 361 2.64 22.42 9.89
C TRP A 361 2.61 21.08 10.64
N ARG A 362 3.78 20.54 11.03
CA ARG A 362 3.88 19.28 11.80
C ARG A 362 3.03 19.36 13.05
N SER A 363 3.20 20.41 13.87
CA SER A 363 2.43 20.64 15.10
C SER A 363 0.91 20.72 14.85
N SER A 364 0.49 21.21 13.68
CA SER A 364 -0.92 21.29 13.29
C SER A 364 -1.53 19.93 12.88
N VAL A 365 -0.73 18.97 12.42
CA VAL A 365 -1.20 17.66 11.92
C VAL A 365 -0.97 16.49 12.89
N VAL A 366 0.09 16.50 13.71
CA VAL A 366 0.39 15.45 14.71
C VAL A 366 -0.31 15.69 16.06
N PRO A 367 -0.53 14.67 16.91
CA PRO A 367 -0.43 13.23 16.63
C PRO A 367 -1.52 12.75 15.65
N SER A 368 -1.21 11.72 14.88
CA SER A 368 -2.13 11.14 13.89
C SER A 368 -2.84 9.92 14.46
N PHE A 369 -4.10 9.72 14.07
CA PHE A 369 -4.88 8.51 14.37
C PHE A 369 -5.44 7.88 13.10
N ASN A 370 -4.72 8.05 11.99
CA ASN A 370 -5.08 7.56 10.67
C ASN A 370 -3.87 6.84 10.05
N SER A 371 -4.00 5.54 9.79
CA SER A 371 -2.92 4.76 9.17
C SER A 371 -2.50 5.36 7.83
N LEU A 372 -3.44 5.82 7.00
CA LEU A 372 -3.16 6.44 5.70
C LEU A 372 -2.23 7.67 5.82
N ALA A 373 -2.43 8.48 6.86
CA ALA A 373 -1.62 9.66 7.14
C ALA A 373 -0.19 9.29 7.62
N ILE A 374 -0.04 8.19 8.37
CA ILE A 374 1.26 7.67 8.82
C ILE A 374 1.98 6.98 7.65
N GLU A 375 1.27 6.13 6.91
CA GLU A 375 1.75 5.42 5.72
C GLU A 375 2.28 6.40 4.65
N SER A 376 1.62 7.54 4.48
CA SER A 376 2.04 8.60 3.54
C SER A 376 3.41 9.23 3.86
N GLN A 377 3.97 8.96 5.04
CA GLN A 377 5.24 9.49 5.52
C GLN A 377 6.33 8.40 5.68
N LEU A 378 6.03 7.12 5.37
CA LEU A 378 6.99 6.01 5.53
C LEU A 378 8.28 6.17 4.71
N ALA A 379 8.22 6.86 3.58
CA ALA A 379 9.39 7.18 2.76
C ALA A 379 10.48 8.01 3.50
N ASN A 380 10.11 8.67 4.61
CA ASN A 380 11.02 9.44 5.45
C ASN A 380 11.80 8.59 6.48
N LEU A 381 11.59 7.27 6.52
CA LEU A 381 12.37 6.33 7.34
C LEU A 381 13.83 6.20 6.86
N ASP A 382 14.74 6.00 7.81
CA ASP A 382 16.17 5.71 7.57
C ASP A 382 16.36 4.22 7.21
N PHE A 383 15.86 3.83 6.03
CA PHE A 383 16.02 2.48 5.49
C PHE A 383 17.49 2.14 5.25
N THR A 384 17.88 0.92 5.63
CA THR A 384 19.22 0.36 5.45
C THR A 384 19.33 -0.62 4.29
N ALA A 385 18.20 -1.06 3.72
CA ALA A 385 18.11 -1.96 2.58
C ALA A 385 17.34 -1.35 1.39
N LYS A 386 17.50 -1.94 0.20
CA LYS A 386 16.76 -1.53 -1.02
C LYS A 386 15.33 -2.09 -1.08
N THR A 387 15.04 -3.10 -0.28
CA THR A 387 13.72 -3.72 -0.14
C THR A 387 13.30 -3.63 1.31
N ALA A 388 12.01 -3.38 1.54
CA ALA A 388 11.39 -3.51 2.85
C ALA A 388 10.14 -4.39 2.79
N LEU A 389 9.89 -5.16 3.85
CA LEU A 389 8.62 -5.85 4.08
C LEU A 389 7.81 -5.03 5.08
N TYR A 390 6.67 -4.50 4.64
CA TYR A 390 5.73 -3.80 5.50
C TYR A 390 4.70 -4.77 6.09
N LEU A 391 4.45 -4.62 7.38
CA LEU A 391 3.42 -5.33 8.14
C LEU A 391 2.58 -4.32 8.95
N ASN A 392 1.31 -4.63 9.11
CA ASN A 392 0.58 -4.22 10.30
C ASN A 392 0.95 -5.17 11.46
N ASP A 393 0.59 -4.82 12.68
CA ASP A 393 0.73 -5.69 13.86
C ASP A 393 -0.06 -7.01 13.75
N ASP A 394 -1.20 -7.01 13.05
CA ASP A 394 -2.06 -8.18 12.81
C ASP A 394 -1.61 -9.10 11.65
N PHE A 395 -0.44 -8.86 11.06
CA PHE A 395 0.12 -9.69 9.97
C PHE A 395 1.21 -10.64 10.50
N PHE A 396 1.23 -11.90 10.05
CA PHE A 396 2.19 -12.89 10.52
C PHE A 396 2.72 -13.81 9.41
N LEU A 397 3.88 -14.42 9.66
CA LEU A 397 4.55 -15.39 8.79
C LEU A 397 4.62 -16.77 9.46
N THR A 398 4.15 -17.81 8.78
CA THR A 398 3.88 -19.15 9.35
C THR A 398 4.78 -20.26 8.79
N ARG A 399 5.66 -19.94 7.84
CA ARG A 399 6.53 -20.89 7.12
C ARG A 399 7.88 -20.25 6.81
N GLU A 400 8.94 -21.05 6.70
CA GLU A 400 10.27 -20.57 6.30
C GLU A 400 10.25 -20.03 4.85
N LEU A 401 10.68 -18.78 4.67
CA LEU A 401 10.65 -18.05 3.40
C LEU A 401 12.07 -17.62 3.00
N ALA A 402 12.39 -17.80 1.72
CA ALA A 402 13.62 -17.30 1.12
C ALA A 402 13.48 -15.80 0.82
N ILE A 403 14.60 -15.09 0.68
CA ILE A 403 14.57 -13.67 0.27
C ILE A 403 13.86 -13.48 -1.08
N THR A 404 13.94 -14.48 -1.97
CA THR A 404 13.28 -14.51 -3.28
C THR A 404 11.76 -14.73 -3.21
N ASP A 405 11.18 -15.10 -2.06
CA ASP A 405 9.73 -14.96 -1.84
C ASP A 405 9.31 -13.48 -1.79
N PHE A 406 10.22 -12.55 -1.48
CA PHE A 406 9.93 -11.12 -1.34
C PHE A 406 10.52 -10.27 -2.47
N ALA A 407 11.79 -10.47 -2.85
CA ALA A 407 12.44 -9.73 -3.92
C ALA A 407 13.60 -10.49 -4.57
N SER A 408 13.84 -10.23 -5.85
CA SER A 408 14.97 -10.76 -6.62
C SER A 408 15.81 -9.63 -7.21
N PRO A 409 17.15 -9.67 -7.10
CA PRO A 409 18.03 -8.78 -7.88
C PRO A 409 17.88 -8.91 -9.39
N LEU A 410 17.32 -10.01 -9.91
CA LEU A 410 17.06 -10.16 -11.35
C LEU A 410 15.67 -9.63 -11.75
N TYR A 411 14.67 -9.77 -10.88
CA TYR A 411 13.24 -9.65 -11.23
C TYR A 411 12.42 -8.73 -10.31
N GLY A 412 13.08 -7.96 -9.45
CA GLY A 412 12.45 -6.91 -8.63
C GLY A 412 11.65 -7.41 -7.42
N PRO A 413 10.82 -6.53 -6.83
CA PRO A 413 9.91 -6.90 -5.74
C PRO A 413 8.82 -7.86 -6.23
N VAL A 414 8.38 -8.74 -5.34
CA VAL A 414 7.32 -9.73 -5.58
C VAL A 414 6.00 -9.21 -4.98
N PHE A 415 5.13 -8.68 -5.84
CA PHE A 415 3.82 -8.15 -5.45
C PHE A 415 2.75 -9.25 -5.43
N ARG A 416 1.79 -9.10 -4.51
CA ARG A 416 0.70 -10.05 -4.25
C ARG A 416 -0.63 -9.34 -4.48
N LEU A 417 -1.21 -9.59 -5.66
CA LEU A 417 -2.35 -8.83 -6.18
C LEU A 417 -3.54 -9.77 -6.45
N GLN A 418 -4.75 -9.34 -6.06
CA GLN A 418 -5.98 -10.05 -6.37
C GLN A 418 -6.52 -9.59 -7.73
N ARG A 419 -6.28 -10.38 -8.79
CA ARG A 419 -6.69 -10.04 -10.16
C ARG A 419 -8.22 -9.87 -10.33
N ASP A 420 -9.04 -10.63 -9.61
CA ASP A 420 -10.50 -10.60 -9.78
C ASP A 420 -11.23 -9.57 -8.92
N LEU A 421 -10.49 -8.77 -8.14
CA LEU A 421 -11.00 -7.62 -7.40
C LEU A 421 -10.32 -6.36 -7.94
N LEU A 422 -11.02 -5.60 -8.79
CA LEU A 422 -10.46 -4.43 -9.46
C LEU A 422 -10.90 -3.12 -8.80
N VAL A 423 -9.94 -2.25 -8.55
CA VAL A 423 -10.11 -0.87 -8.08
C VAL A 423 -10.12 0.07 -9.30
N THR A 424 -11.14 0.90 -9.44
CA THR A 424 -11.24 1.95 -10.46
C THR A 424 -10.92 3.32 -9.87
N GLY A 425 -10.40 4.25 -10.68
CA GLY A 425 -10.21 5.63 -10.24
C GLY A 425 -11.53 6.33 -9.92
N VAL A 426 -11.59 6.97 -8.76
CA VAL A 426 -12.70 7.81 -8.31
C VAL A 426 -12.15 9.20 -8.00
N SER A 427 -12.58 10.21 -8.77
CA SER A 427 -12.16 11.58 -8.54
C SER A 427 -12.70 12.13 -7.20
N PRO A 428 -12.02 13.10 -6.56
CA PRO A 428 -12.42 13.62 -5.25
C PRO A 428 -13.84 14.20 -5.19
N GLU A 429 -14.38 14.63 -6.32
CA GLU A 429 -15.72 15.20 -6.46
C GLU A 429 -16.83 14.14 -6.51
N ASN A 430 -16.49 12.92 -6.95
CA ASN A 430 -17.44 11.84 -7.24
C ASN A 430 -17.44 10.72 -6.18
N THR A 431 -16.69 10.87 -5.08
CA THR A 431 -16.64 9.83 -4.04
C THR A 431 -17.98 9.70 -3.30
N HIS A 432 -18.53 8.48 -3.31
CA HIS A 432 -19.72 8.11 -2.53
C HIS A 432 -19.40 7.11 -1.39
N ASP A 433 -18.17 6.59 -1.37
CA ASP A 433 -17.72 5.61 -0.38
C ASP A 433 -17.69 6.15 1.05
N SER A 434 -17.83 5.23 2.00
CA SER A 434 -17.83 5.57 3.42
C SER A 434 -16.46 6.07 3.87
N ALA A 435 -16.45 7.18 4.60
CA ALA A 435 -15.24 7.87 5.04
C ALA A 435 -14.36 7.09 6.05
N ASP A 436 -14.85 5.96 6.58
CA ASP A 436 -14.14 5.12 7.55
C ASP A 436 -13.45 3.89 6.88
N GLY A 437 -13.80 3.55 5.63
CA GLY A 437 -13.32 2.35 4.92
C GLY A 437 -12.10 2.56 4.01
N GLU A 438 -11.45 1.46 3.61
CA GLU A 438 -10.26 1.49 2.72
C GLU A 438 -10.60 1.96 1.29
N TRP A 439 -11.77 1.56 0.77
CA TRP A 439 -12.20 1.77 -0.63
C TRP A 439 -12.13 3.22 -1.12
N LYS A 440 -12.50 4.19 -0.28
CA LYS A 440 -12.38 5.63 -0.62
C LYS A 440 -10.93 6.03 -0.94
N GLY A 441 -9.97 5.55 -0.16
CA GLY A 441 -8.55 5.83 -0.37
C GLY A 441 -7.98 5.09 -1.58
N LEU A 442 -8.44 3.86 -1.81
CA LEU A 442 -8.09 3.08 -3.01
C LEU A 442 -8.59 3.75 -4.30
N GLY A 443 -9.87 4.18 -4.34
CA GLY A 443 -10.44 4.88 -5.48
C GLY A 443 -9.72 6.20 -5.80
N TYR A 444 -9.40 7.00 -4.78
CA TYR A 444 -8.60 8.22 -4.99
C TYR A 444 -7.17 7.92 -5.47
N SER A 445 -6.53 6.88 -4.94
CA SER A 445 -5.16 6.49 -5.36
C SER A 445 -5.14 5.94 -6.78
N ALA A 446 -6.16 5.18 -7.17
CA ALA A 446 -6.36 4.75 -8.55
C ALA A 446 -6.62 5.95 -9.48
N TRP A 447 -7.33 6.98 -9.03
CA TRP A 447 -7.53 8.21 -9.81
C TRP A 447 -6.23 9.01 -10.00
N LEU A 448 -5.35 9.09 -8.99
CA LEU A 448 -4.02 9.69 -9.15
C LEU A 448 -3.17 8.91 -10.18
N LEU A 449 -3.28 7.59 -10.22
CA LEU A 449 -2.63 6.76 -11.23
C LEU A 449 -3.29 6.92 -12.62
N ASP A 450 -4.60 7.18 -12.70
CA ASP A 450 -5.29 7.49 -13.95
C ASP A 450 -4.84 8.85 -14.54
N GLU A 451 -4.71 9.88 -13.71
CA GLU A 451 -4.17 11.18 -14.13
C GLU A 451 -2.67 11.11 -14.48
N ARG A 452 -1.90 10.20 -13.85
CA ARG A 452 -0.46 10.03 -14.13
C ARG A 452 -0.15 9.08 -15.29
N PHE A 453 -0.95 8.04 -15.53
CA PHE A 453 -0.61 6.94 -16.45
C PHE A 453 -1.74 6.56 -17.43
N GLY A 454 -2.88 7.23 -17.38
CA GLY A 454 -4.05 6.91 -18.19
C GLY A 454 -5.05 6.01 -17.45
N ALA A 455 -6.33 6.19 -17.77
CA ALA A 455 -7.44 5.61 -17.02
C ALA A 455 -7.51 4.07 -17.17
N ARG A 456 -7.51 3.33 -16.05
CA ARG A 456 -7.74 1.88 -16.02
C ARG A 456 -8.07 1.35 -14.62
N ALA A 457 -8.75 0.21 -14.56
CA ALA A 457 -8.91 -0.52 -13.31
C ALA A 457 -7.64 -1.30 -12.95
N ARG A 458 -7.33 -1.39 -11.66
CA ARG A 458 -6.09 -1.99 -11.12
C ARG A 458 -6.41 -3.05 -10.05
N PRO A 459 -5.75 -4.21 -10.06
CA PRO A 459 -5.96 -5.27 -9.05
C PRO A 459 -5.80 -4.79 -7.61
N TYR A 460 -6.64 -5.29 -6.70
CA TYR A 460 -6.51 -5.03 -5.27
C TYR A 460 -5.18 -5.59 -4.72
N LEU A 461 -4.50 -4.80 -3.89
CA LEU A 461 -3.29 -5.23 -3.18
C LEU A 461 -3.71 -6.03 -1.94
N LEU A 462 -3.35 -7.32 -1.90
CA LEU A 462 -3.82 -8.23 -0.85
C LEU A 462 -3.51 -7.72 0.57
N HIS A 463 -4.46 -7.92 1.48
CA HIS A 463 -4.38 -7.47 2.87
C HIS A 463 -3.57 -8.45 3.73
N ILE A 464 -2.26 -8.50 3.43
CA ILE A 464 -1.21 -9.32 4.05
C ILE A 464 0.11 -8.51 3.98
N ALA A 465 1.24 -9.06 4.43
CA ALA A 465 2.53 -8.39 4.36
C ALA A 465 2.90 -7.91 2.93
N LYS A 466 3.34 -6.65 2.81
CA LYS A 466 3.50 -5.92 1.54
C LYS A 466 4.98 -5.66 1.25
N VAL A 467 5.45 -5.98 0.05
CA VAL A 467 6.83 -5.69 -0.37
C VAL A 467 6.94 -4.27 -0.92
N ILE A 468 7.95 -3.54 -0.46
CA ILE A 468 8.29 -2.17 -0.86
C ILE A 468 9.68 -2.17 -1.51
N SER A 469 9.80 -1.53 -2.68
CA SER A 469 11.10 -1.10 -3.22
C SER A 469 11.40 0.29 -2.67
N VAL A 470 12.37 0.40 -1.76
CA VAL A 470 12.67 1.64 -1.02
C VAL A 470 13.05 2.81 -1.96
N PRO A 471 13.92 2.63 -2.97
CA PRO A 471 14.23 3.69 -3.94
C PRO A 471 13.01 4.17 -4.72
N LEU A 472 12.09 3.26 -5.07
CA LEU A 472 10.89 3.59 -5.84
C LEU A 472 9.79 4.20 -4.97
N LEU A 473 9.73 3.89 -3.66
CA LEU A 473 8.89 4.59 -2.69
C LEU A 473 9.35 6.05 -2.51
N LYS A 474 10.67 6.29 -2.40
CA LYS A 474 11.23 7.65 -2.34
C LYS A 474 11.00 8.44 -3.63
N GLU A 475 11.10 7.79 -4.80
CA GLU A 475 10.80 8.38 -6.10
C GLU A 475 9.30 8.74 -6.23
N MET A 476 8.41 7.81 -5.86
CA MET A 476 6.96 8.05 -5.83
C MET A 476 6.59 9.18 -4.87
N GLN A 477 7.29 9.31 -3.72
CA GLN A 477 7.10 10.41 -2.79
C GLN A 477 7.43 11.77 -3.41
N GLN A 478 8.47 11.86 -4.26
CA GLN A 478 8.82 13.12 -4.95
C GLN A 478 7.72 13.55 -5.92
N VAL A 479 7.14 12.59 -6.67
CA VAL A 479 6.07 12.87 -7.63
C VAL A 479 4.80 13.33 -6.92
N PHE A 480 4.37 12.62 -5.86
CA PHE A 480 3.08 12.85 -5.19
C PHE A 480 3.22 13.54 -3.81
N ILE A 481 4.26 14.36 -3.59
CA ILE A 481 4.53 14.97 -2.29
C ILE A 481 3.36 15.82 -1.78
N SER A 482 2.64 16.49 -2.68
CA SER A 482 1.48 17.34 -2.36
C SER A 482 0.31 16.52 -1.81
N GLU A 483 -0.01 15.42 -2.48
CA GLU A 483 -1.09 14.49 -2.15
C GLU A 483 -0.79 13.71 -0.87
N LEU A 484 0.46 13.30 -0.67
CA LEU A 484 0.92 12.67 0.57
C LEU A 484 0.92 13.65 1.74
N THR A 485 1.39 14.88 1.57
CA THR A 485 1.33 15.93 2.61
C THR A 485 -0.12 16.28 2.97
N THR A 486 -1.01 16.32 1.98
CA THR A 486 -2.46 16.48 2.18
C THR A 486 -3.04 15.30 2.97
N THR A 487 -2.65 14.07 2.62
CA THR A 487 -3.08 12.85 3.33
C THR A 487 -2.57 12.84 4.78
N ALA A 488 -1.33 13.25 5.02
CA ALA A 488 -0.75 13.41 6.35
C ALA A 488 -1.54 14.40 7.24
N SER A 489 -2.19 15.41 6.65
CA SER A 489 -3.09 16.31 7.40
C SER A 489 -4.43 15.67 7.84
N SER A 490 -4.78 14.49 7.32
CA SER A 490 -6.01 13.77 7.66
C SER A 490 -5.87 13.02 8.99
N ARG A 491 -5.92 13.77 10.10
CA ARG A 491 -5.69 13.29 11.47
C ARG A 491 -6.55 12.10 11.89
N PHE A 492 -7.82 12.07 11.48
CA PHE A 492 -8.69 10.88 11.56
C PHE A 492 -9.10 10.48 10.16
N ARG A 493 -9.26 9.18 9.89
CA ARG A 493 -9.71 8.70 8.58
C ARG A 493 -11.02 9.38 8.17
N GLY A 494 -11.08 9.86 6.93
CA GLY A 494 -12.21 10.60 6.40
C GLY A 494 -12.25 12.09 6.74
N ASP A 495 -11.25 12.63 7.45
CA ASP A 495 -11.17 14.08 7.69
C ASP A 495 -10.77 14.85 6.43
N GLN A 496 -10.01 14.26 5.51
CA GLN A 496 -9.82 14.81 4.16
C GLN A 496 -10.70 14.10 3.12
N LEU A 497 -11.05 14.83 2.05
CA LEU A 497 -11.70 14.24 0.87
C LEU A 497 -10.71 13.30 0.16
N THR A 498 -9.48 13.78 0.02
CA THR A 498 -8.33 13.14 -0.61
C THR A 498 -7.44 12.48 0.44
N GLU A 499 -7.41 11.15 0.44
CA GLU A 499 -6.57 10.34 1.33
C GLU A 499 -5.93 9.23 0.50
N VAL A 500 -4.60 9.28 0.33
CA VAL A 500 -3.85 8.30 -0.47
C VAL A 500 -3.70 7.00 0.33
N GLN A 501 -3.97 5.86 -0.33
CA GLN A 501 -3.60 4.54 0.18
C GLN A 501 -2.19 4.19 -0.33
N THR A 502 -1.20 4.60 0.45
CA THR A 502 0.19 4.77 -0.01
C THR A 502 0.83 3.50 -0.56
N LEU A 503 0.58 2.35 0.07
CA LEU A 503 1.17 1.09 -0.37
C LEU A 503 0.53 0.57 -1.68
N PHE A 504 -0.75 0.84 -1.90
CA PHE A 504 -1.40 0.59 -3.20
C PHE A 504 -0.82 1.51 -4.27
N LEU A 505 -0.71 2.81 -3.99
CA LEU A 505 -0.12 3.78 -4.92
C LEU A 505 1.31 3.37 -5.31
N ALA A 506 2.16 3.04 -4.33
CA ALA A 506 3.55 2.65 -4.55
C ALA A 506 3.68 1.35 -5.37
N THR A 507 2.88 0.31 -5.07
CA THR A 507 2.89 -0.94 -5.84
C THR A 507 2.51 -0.71 -7.31
N HIS A 508 1.40 -0.02 -7.56
CA HIS A 508 0.94 0.22 -8.93
C HIS A 508 1.81 1.23 -9.67
N TYR A 509 2.43 2.19 -8.98
CA TYR A 509 3.42 3.09 -9.56
C TYR A 509 4.56 2.30 -10.22
N VAL A 510 5.16 1.31 -9.55
CA VAL A 510 6.23 0.48 -10.15
C VAL A 510 5.75 -0.23 -11.42
N VAL A 511 4.54 -0.81 -11.39
CA VAL A 511 3.97 -1.55 -12.54
C VAL A 511 3.73 -0.64 -13.75
N GLU A 512 3.21 0.57 -13.53
CA GLU A 512 2.96 1.55 -14.60
C GLU A 512 4.26 2.22 -15.07
N LYS A 513 5.24 2.42 -14.19
CA LYS A 513 6.58 2.94 -14.54
C LYS A 513 7.37 1.99 -15.42
N HIS A 514 7.26 0.68 -15.21
CA HIS A 514 7.84 -0.32 -16.12
C HIS A 514 7.20 -0.25 -17.52
N ARG A 515 5.87 -0.10 -17.58
CA ARG A 515 5.12 0.10 -18.83
C ARG A 515 5.53 1.39 -19.54
N GLU A 516 5.66 2.48 -18.79
CA GLU A 516 6.15 3.77 -19.29
C GLU A 516 7.59 3.64 -19.83
N ALA A 517 8.48 2.94 -19.14
CA ALA A 517 9.86 2.71 -19.57
C ALA A 517 9.94 1.90 -20.88
N LEU A 518 9.14 0.83 -21.04
CA LEU A 518 9.07 0.07 -22.29
C LEU A 518 8.62 0.94 -23.46
N LEU A 519 7.52 1.70 -23.29
CA LEU A 519 7.02 2.58 -24.36
C LEU A 519 7.99 3.73 -24.64
N TRP A 520 8.62 4.30 -23.61
CA TRP A 520 9.61 5.36 -23.79
C TRP A 520 10.85 4.85 -24.52
N SER A 521 11.33 3.64 -24.20
CA SER A 521 12.41 2.99 -24.93
C SER A 521 12.08 2.84 -26.41
N PHE A 522 10.87 2.37 -26.75
CA PHE A 522 10.48 2.20 -28.15
C PHE A 522 10.30 3.54 -28.89
N PHE A 523 9.58 4.51 -28.31
CA PHE A 523 9.22 5.75 -28.99
C PHE A 523 10.32 6.82 -28.95
N PHE A 524 11.01 7.02 -27.83
CA PHE A 524 12.12 7.96 -27.72
C PHE A 524 13.45 7.29 -28.07
N ALA A 525 13.89 6.28 -27.30
CA ALA A 525 15.27 5.80 -27.45
C ALA A 525 15.54 4.99 -28.73
N ARG A 526 14.54 4.33 -29.30
CA ARG A 526 14.67 3.47 -30.49
C ARG A 526 14.20 4.15 -31.79
N ALA A 527 13.11 4.92 -31.75
CA ALA A 527 12.47 5.45 -32.95
C ALA A 527 12.81 6.92 -33.29
N ASP A 528 13.19 7.73 -32.31
CA ASP A 528 13.78 9.07 -32.52
C ASP A 528 15.31 8.91 -32.52
N ILE A 529 15.86 8.58 -33.69
CA ILE A 529 17.23 8.08 -33.85
C ILE A 529 18.25 9.22 -33.67
N ASP A 530 17.89 10.43 -34.09
CA ASP A 530 18.73 11.62 -33.90
C ASP A 530 18.46 12.38 -32.59
N GLY A 531 17.41 12.01 -31.85
CA GLY A 531 17.06 12.61 -30.56
C GLY A 531 16.51 14.03 -30.71
N SER A 532 15.91 14.37 -31.86
CA SER A 532 15.39 15.70 -32.14
C SER A 532 14.04 16.00 -31.46
N GLY A 533 13.36 14.99 -30.92
CA GLY A 533 12.01 15.11 -30.36
C GLY A 533 10.89 15.18 -31.41
N VAL A 534 11.22 15.02 -32.69
CA VAL A 534 10.27 14.93 -33.80
C VAL A 534 10.66 13.79 -34.75
N TYR A 535 9.70 12.96 -35.16
CA TYR A 535 9.97 11.93 -36.16
C TYR A 535 10.03 12.53 -37.56
N SER A 536 11.15 12.32 -38.23
CA SER A 536 11.25 12.49 -39.68
C SER A 536 10.36 11.50 -40.43
N ALA A 537 10.17 11.75 -41.73
CA ALA A 537 9.46 10.83 -42.61
C ALA A 537 10.18 9.47 -42.83
N SER A 538 11.44 9.30 -42.40
CA SER A 538 12.09 7.98 -42.37
C SER A 538 11.75 7.25 -41.08
N GLU A 539 12.02 7.86 -39.93
CA GLU A 539 11.78 7.27 -38.61
C GLU A 539 10.32 6.87 -38.43
N ARG A 540 9.38 7.68 -38.89
CA ARG A 540 7.95 7.34 -38.88
C ARG A 540 7.63 6.09 -39.70
N ARG A 541 8.28 5.88 -40.86
CA ARG A 541 8.12 4.66 -41.66
C ARG A 541 8.78 3.46 -40.99
N ASP A 542 9.94 3.64 -40.38
CA ASP A 542 10.67 2.57 -39.69
C ASP A 542 9.96 2.13 -38.40
N LEU A 543 9.39 3.07 -37.64
CA LEU A 543 8.48 2.83 -36.50
C LEU A 543 7.22 2.07 -36.94
N LEU A 544 6.53 2.52 -37.98
CA LEU A 544 5.32 1.86 -38.48
C LEU A 544 5.63 0.44 -39.02
N ALA A 545 6.75 0.25 -39.70
CA ALA A 545 7.22 -1.07 -40.12
C ALA A 545 7.56 -1.97 -38.91
N ALA A 546 8.15 -1.42 -37.84
CA ALA A 546 8.37 -2.16 -36.60
C ALA A 546 7.06 -2.63 -35.93
N LEU A 547 5.93 -1.99 -36.23
CA LEU A 547 4.58 -2.36 -35.76
C LEU A 547 3.77 -3.19 -36.78
N ASP A 548 4.38 -3.69 -37.86
CA ASP A 548 3.72 -4.41 -38.97
C ASP A 548 2.57 -3.64 -39.64
N TYR A 549 2.63 -2.30 -39.64
CA TYR A 549 1.63 -1.49 -40.33
C TYR A 549 1.79 -1.56 -41.86
N THR A 550 0.68 -1.76 -42.57
CA THR A 550 0.59 -1.56 -44.02
C THR A 550 -0.57 -0.61 -44.38
N PRO A 551 -0.48 0.21 -45.45
CA PRO A 551 -1.50 1.20 -45.77
C PRO A 551 -2.90 0.66 -46.08
N ASP A 552 -3.02 -0.64 -46.39
CA ASP A 552 -4.26 -1.36 -46.65
C ASP A 552 -4.89 -1.99 -45.39
N GLN A 553 -4.21 -1.93 -44.24
CA GLN A 553 -4.62 -2.56 -42.99
C GLN A 553 -4.99 -1.52 -41.92
N SER A 554 -6.25 -1.51 -41.49
CA SER A 554 -6.72 -0.62 -40.41
C SER A 554 -6.44 -1.17 -39.00
N SER A 555 -6.30 -2.50 -38.86
CA SER A 555 -6.07 -3.13 -37.56
C SER A 555 -5.24 -4.42 -37.64
N LEU A 556 -4.41 -4.68 -36.63
CA LEU A 556 -3.57 -5.88 -36.52
C LEU A 556 -3.95 -6.72 -35.30
N ASP A 557 -4.29 -7.99 -35.53
CA ASP A 557 -4.49 -8.97 -34.47
C ASP A 557 -3.14 -9.49 -33.97
N VAL A 558 -2.80 -9.17 -32.72
CA VAL A 558 -1.54 -9.57 -32.09
C VAL A 558 -1.63 -11.02 -31.63
N ALA A 559 -0.88 -11.90 -32.28
CA ALA A 559 -0.89 -13.33 -31.99
C ALA A 559 -0.25 -13.67 -30.62
N PRO A 560 -0.77 -14.70 -29.91
CA PRO A 560 -0.09 -15.29 -28.77
C PRO A 560 1.30 -15.82 -29.15
N HIS A 561 2.31 -15.49 -28.34
CA HIS A 561 3.73 -15.84 -28.54
C HIS A 561 4.29 -16.59 -27.32
N LYS A 562 5.17 -17.57 -27.57
CA LYS A 562 5.72 -18.40 -26.50
C LYS A 562 6.97 -17.78 -25.89
N ARG A 563 6.89 -17.45 -24.60
CA ARG A 563 8.02 -17.03 -23.74
C ARG A 563 8.60 -18.23 -22.97
N THR A 564 9.86 -18.16 -22.57
CA THR A 564 10.49 -19.15 -21.67
C THR A 564 10.96 -18.57 -20.34
N THR A 565 10.89 -17.25 -20.16
CA THR A 565 11.29 -16.51 -18.94
C THR A 565 10.88 -17.24 -17.66
N HIS A 566 9.58 -17.45 -17.46
CA HIS A 566 9.03 -18.11 -16.27
C HIS A 566 9.66 -19.48 -15.98
N VAL A 567 9.85 -20.30 -17.02
CA VAL A 567 10.48 -21.63 -16.92
C VAL A 567 11.96 -21.51 -16.56
N ASP A 568 12.64 -20.52 -17.13
CA ASP A 568 14.07 -20.30 -16.97
C ASP A 568 14.41 -19.56 -15.67
N MET A 569 13.50 -18.78 -15.07
CA MET A 569 13.71 -17.93 -13.88
C MET A 569 14.39 -18.67 -12.74
N GLY A 570 13.97 -19.91 -12.46
CA GLY A 570 14.59 -20.74 -11.42
C GLY A 570 16.05 -21.09 -11.73
N SER A 571 16.35 -21.46 -12.98
CA SER A 571 17.72 -21.75 -13.43
C SER A 571 18.61 -20.50 -13.42
N ARG A 572 18.09 -19.36 -13.89
CA ARG A 572 18.81 -18.07 -13.91
C ARG A 572 19.11 -17.58 -12.49
N SER A 573 18.14 -17.71 -11.58
CA SER A 573 18.31 -17.39 -10.16
C SER A 573 19.41 -18.26 -9.53
N ALA A 574 19.37 -19.58 -9.75
CA ALA A 574 20.40 -20.50 -9.26
C ALA A 574 21.81 -20.19 -9.84
N GLU A 575 21.90 -19.87 -11.13
CA GLU A 575 23.15 -19.45 -11.78
C GLU A 575 23.69 -18.11 -11.22
N ALA A 576 22.81 -17.19 -10.84
CA ALA A 576 23.17 -15.95 -10.15
C ALA A 576 23.51 -16.16 -8.65
N GLY A 577 23.28 -17.36 -8.11
CA GLY A 577 23.50 -17.70 -6.71
C GLY A 577 22.32 -17.47 -5.77
N LEU A 578 21.16 -17.11 -6.30
CA LEU A 578 19.95 -16.85 -5.52
C LEU A 578 19.24 -18.17 -5.16
N PRO A 579 18.68 -18.29 -3.95
CA PRO A 579 17.80 -19.41 -3.60
C PRO A 579 16.51 -19.37 -4.44
N ALA A 580 15.93 -20.53 -4.72
CA ALA A 580 14.56 -20.60 -5.21
C ALA A 580 13.60 -20.08 -4.12
N PRO A 581 12.47 -19.44 -4.48
CA PRO A 581 11.41 -19.12 -3.52
C PRO A 581 10.93 -20.38 -2.81
N SER A 582 10.72 -20.31 -1.49
CA SER A 582 10.27 -21.45 -0.69
C SER A 582 8.80 -21.78 -0.96
N HIS A 583 7.94 -20.76 -0.96
CA HIS A 583 6.47 -20.93 -0.96
C HIS A 583 5.73 -19.98 -1.91
N THR A 584 6.44 -19.10 -2.61
CA THR A 584 5.88 -18.18 -3.59
C THR A 584 6.04 -18.73 -5.00
N PHE A 585 4.93 -19.10 -5.62
CA PHE A 585 4.89 -19.37 -7.05
C PHE A 585 4.86 -18.05 -7.81
N TYR A 586 5.93 -17.72 -8.54
CA TYR A 586 5.90 -16.61 -9.47
C TYR A 586 4.87 -16.90 -10.57
N GLN A 587 3.90 -16.02 -10.76
CA GLN A 587 2.85 -16.17 -11.78
C GLN A 587 3.11 -15.29 -13.02
N PHE A 588 3.86 -14.20 -12.87
CA PHE A 588 4.24 -13.30 -13.96
C PHE A 588 5.53 -12.55 -13.60
N SER A 589 6.41 -12.31 -14.58
CA SER A 589 7.55 -11.41 -14.45
C SER A 589 7.36 -10.23 -15.40
N SER A 590 7.73 -9.02 -14.98
CA SER A 590 7.69 -7.84 -15.85
C SER A 590 8.54 -8.01 -17.11
N ALA A 591 9.54 -8.89 -17.10
CA ALA A 591 10.29 -9.30 -18.29
C ALA A 591 9.41 -9.88 -19.41
N ASP A 592 8.22 -10.41 -19.11
CA ASP A 592 7.23 -10.85 -20.10
C ASP A 592 6.25 -9.73 -20.54
N GLY A 593 6.60 -8.46 -20.29
CA GLY A 593 5.87 -7.29 -20.79
C GLY A 593 5.03 -6.60 -19.71
N PHE A 594 3.71 -6.58 -19.90
CA PHE A 594 2.80 -5.81 -19.06
C PHE A 594 1.67 -6.64 -18.44
N ALA A 595 1.59 -6.64 -17.11
CA ALA A 595 0.70 -7.51 -16.34
C ALA A 595 -0.80 -7.23 -16.49
N TYR A 596 -1.19 -5.98 -16.78
CA TYR A 596 -2.62 -5.59 -16.88
C TYR A 596 -3.15 -5.59 -18.31
N THR A 597 -2.38 -6.12 -19.27
CA THR A 597 -2.91 -6.50 -20.58
C THR A 597 -4.12 -7.42 -20.38
N ASN A 598 -5.26 -7.04 -20.96
CA ASN A 598 -6.55 -7.73 -20.81
C ASN A 598 -7.00 -7.95 -19.36
N ILE A 599 -6.78 -6.99 -18.46
CA ILE A 599 -7.14 -7.15 -17.04
C ILE A 599 -8.63 -7.38 -16.79
N HIS A 600 -9.51 -6.93 -17.68
CA HIS A 600 -10.97 -7.15 -17.61
C HIS A 600 -11.41 -8.53 -18.14
N SER A 601 -10.56 -9.24 -18.89
CA SER A 601 -10.85 -10.61 -19.30
C SER A 601 -10.83 -11.51 -18.06
N PRO A 602 -11.84 -12.38 -17.86
CA PRO A 602 -11.89 -13.25 -16.70
C PRO A 602 -10.62 -14.11 -16.63
N PRO A 603 -10.04 -14.33 -15.44
CA PRO A 603 -8.86 -15.19 -15.32
C PRO A 603 -9.18 -16.58 -15.85
N ASP A 604 -8.20 -17.24 -16.49
CA ASP A 604 -8.38 -18.56 -17.12
C ASP A 604 -8.48 -19.68 -16.06
N ARG A 605 -9.63 -19.71 -15.37
CA ARG A 605 -9.98 -20.69 -14.33
C ARG A 605 -10.15 -22.12 -14.89
N SER A 606 -9.91 -22.36 -16.18
CA SER A 606 -9.82 -23.71 -16.75
C SER A 606 -8.64 -24.51 -16.18
N ARG A 607 -7.67 -23.82 -15.56
CA ARG A 607 -6.53 -24.39 -14.85
C ARG A 607 -6.67 -24.14 -13.36
N SER A 608 -6.87 -25.19 -12.58
CA SER A 608 -6.85 -25.14 -11.11
C SER A 608 -5.45 -24.86 -10.50
N SER A 609 -4.42 -24.75 -11.35
CA SER A 609 -3.01 -24.56 -10.97
C SER A 609 -2.20 -23.72 -11.99
N GLY A 610 -2.87 -22.97 -12.87
CA GLY A 610 -2.22 -22.11 -13.86
C GLY A 610 -2.10 -20.66 -13.37
N PRO A 611 -1.14 -19.87 -13.88
CA PRO A 611 -1.05 -18.45 -13.54
C PRO A 611 -2.27 -17.70 -14.08
N ILE A 612 -2.86 -16.85 -13.24
CA ILE A 612 -4.07 -16.07 -13.54
C ILE A 612 -3.78 -14.77 -14.32
N TRP A 613 -2.52 -14.38 -14.41
CA TRP A 613 -2.01 -13.23 -15.18
C TRP A 613 -1.88 -13.59 -16.67
N PRO A 614 -1.75 -12.61 -17.58
CA PRO A 614 -1.74 -12.91 -19.02
C PRO A 614 -0.54 -13.78 -19.40
N MET A 615 -0.79 -15.09 -19.56
CA MET A 615 0.10 -15.96 -20.32
C MET A 615 -0.05 -15.58 -21.79
N LEU A 616 0.97 -14.92 -22.34
CA LEU A 616 0.96 -14.51 -23.74
C LEU A 616 1.10 -15.70 -24.71
N ALA A 617 1.23 -16.94 -24.22
CA ALA A 617 1.45 -18.16 -24.99
C ALA A 617 0.17 -18.92 -25.39
N ASN A 618 0.13 -19.47 -26.62
CA ASN A 618 -0.93 -20.38 -27.07
C ASN A 618 -0.73 -21.79 -26.48
N GLU A 619 -1.22 -22.01 -25.26
CA GLU A 619 -1.07 -23.30 -24.57
C GLU A 619 -2.29 -24.23 -24.65
N ALA A 620 -3.34 -23.83 -25.39
CA ALA A 620 -4.61 -24.56 -25.45
C ALA A 620 -5.19 -24.72 -26.86
N GLY A 621 -4.46 -24.31 -27.91
CA GLY A 621 -5.01 -24.22 -29.27
C GLY A 621 -6.03 -23.09 -29.45
N ARG A 622 -6.06 -22.12 -28.52
CA ARG A 622 -6.84 -20.89 -28.65
C ARG A 622 -6.07 -19.96 -29.60
N ASN A 623 -6.60 -19.79 -30.81
CA ASN A 623 -6.10 -18.85 -31.81
C ASN A 623 -6.69 -17.43 -31.63
N GLU A 624 -7.23 -17.13 -30.45
CA GLU A 624 -7.70 -15.78 -30.12
C GLU A 624 -6.49 -14.84 -29.99
N PRO A 625 -6.53 -13.63 -30.59
CA PRO A 625 -5.44 -12.68 -30.44
C PRO A 625 -5.34 -12.20 -28.98
N ILE A 626 -4.13 -11.81 -28.57
CA ILE A 626 -3.92 -11.13 -27.29
C ILE A 626 -4.72 -9.82 -27.31
N CYS A 627 -4.65 -9.07 -28.41
CA CYS A 627 -5.35 -7.81 -28.59
C CYS A 627 -5.40 -7.46 -30.08
N THR A 628 -6.27 -6.52 -30.44
CA THR A 628 -6.32 -5.96 -31.80
C THR A 628 -5.83 -4.51 -31.77
N LEU A 629 -4.70 -4.24 -32.41
CA LEU A 629 -4.12 -2.91 -32.54
C LEU A 629 -4.83 -2.15 -33.68
N HIS A 630 -5.71 -1.21 -33.34
CA HIS A 630 -6.42 -0.37 -34.30
C HIS A 630 -5.61 0.88 -34.65
N PHE A 631 -4.90 0.88 -35.78
CA PHE A 631 -3.97 1.95 -36.14
C PHE A 631 -4.67 3.32 -36.28
N ASP A 632 -5.88 3.33 -36.83
CA ASP A 632 -6.75 4.51 -36.98
C ASP A 632 -7.24 5.10 -35.64
N GLN A 633 -7.22 4.32 -34.57
CA GLN A 633 -7.51 4.77 -33.21
C GLN A 633 -6.24 5.16 -32.45
N CYS A 634 -5.11 4.51 -32.74
CA CYS A 634 -3.86 4.72 -32.02
C CYS A 634 -3.04 5.89 -32.56
N PHE A 635 -3.06 6.14 -33.86
CA PHE A 635 -2.28 7.17 -34.55
C PHE A 635 -3.21 8.15 -35.30
N GLU A 636 -2.77 9.39 -35.47
CA GLU A 636 -3.51 10.37 -36.29
C GLU A 636 -3.38 10.03 -37.79
N PRO A 637 -4.36 10.41 -38.65
CA PRO A 637 -4.31 10.15 -40.08
C PRO A 637 -3.05 10.71 -40.77
N GLU A 638 -2.57 11.88 -40.34
CA GLU A 638 -1.33 12.51 -40.80
C GLU A 638 -0.09 11.67 -40.46
N PHE A 639 -0.11 10.93 -39.35
CA PHE A 639 0.96 10.04 -38.94
C PHE A 639 0.98 8.74 -39.76
N LEU A 640 -0.19 8.23 -40.16
CA LEU A 640 -0.29 7.03 -41.02
C LEU A 640 -0.02 7.33 -42.51
N SER A 641 -0.20 8.59 -42.95
CA SER A 641 -0.03 8.97 -44.34
C SER A 641 1.44 8.91 -44.80
N ALA A 642 1.74 7.97 -45.70
CA ALA A 642 3.04 7.86 -46.37
C ALA A 642 3.33 9.00 -47.38
N ALA A 643 2.33 9.83 -47.71
CA ALA A 643 2.48 11.02 -48.55
C ALA A 643 2.70 12.31 -47.72
N ASN A 644 2.62 12.22 -46.40
CA ASN A 644 2.98 13.31 -45.51
C ASN A 644 4.51 13.33 -45.33
N GLU A 645 5.12 14.50 -45.48
CA GLU A 645 6.57 14.74 -45.29
C GLU A 645 6.83 15.74 -44.15
N THR A 646 5.83 16.01 -43.31
CA THR A 646 5.96 16.90 -42.14
C THR A 646 6.41 16.13 -40.90
N ASP A 647 7.29 16.76 -40.12
CA ASP A 647 7.83 16.18 -38.89
C ASP A 647 6.75 16.07 -37.81
N MET A 648 6.68 14.92 -37.13
CA MET A 648 5.63 14.61 -36.15
C MET A 648 6.19 14.59 -34.73
N SER A 649 5.52 15.23 -33.76
CA SER A 649 6.02 15.26 -32.37
C SER A 649 6.10 13.87 -31.75
N VAL A 650 7.29 13.51 -31.25
CA VAL A 650 7.53 12.29 -30.46
C VAL A 650 6.68 12.31 -29.19
N LEU A 651 6.69 13.45 -28.50
CA LEU A 651 5.97 13.66 -27.24
C LEU A 651 4.45 13.50 -27.38
N GLU A 652 3.82 14.08 -28.40
CA GLU A 652 2.37 13.96 -28.58
C GLU A 652 1.97 12.54 -29.02
N THR A 653 2.76 11.90 -29.89
CA THR A 653 2.56 10.49 -30.28
C THR A 653 2.65 9.57 -29.06
N PHE A 654 3.67 9.77 -28.22
CA PHE A 654 3.87 9.03 -26.98
C PHE A 654 2.74 9.28 -25.98
N ARG A 655 2.36 10.54 -25.72
CA ARG A 655 1.25 10.90 -24.81
C ARG A 655 -0.05 10.24 -25.23
N ARG A 656 -0.35 10.22 -26.53
CA ARG A 656 -1.54 9.55 -27.07
C ARG A 656 -1.51 8.06 -26.74
N ILE A 657 -0.44 7.36 -27.09
CA ILE A 657 -0.35 5.88 -27.01
C ILE A 657 -0.13 5.38 -25.57
N ALA A 658 0.66 6.11 -24.78
CA ALA A 658 0.96 5.73 -23.40
C ALA A 658 -0.22 6.01 -22.46
N PHE A 659 -0.89 7.16 -22.59
CA PHE A 659 -1.77 7.67 -21.52
C PHE A 659 -3.19 8.05 -21.96
N ALA A 660 -3.38 8.63 -23.14
CA ALA A 660 -4.72 8.99 -23.63
C ALA A 660 -5.49 7.79 -24.21
N LYS A 661 -4.75 6.84 -24.78
CA LYS A 661 -5.18 5.59 -25.39
C LYS A 661 -4.36 4.42 -24.83
N PRO A 662 -4.44 4.15 -23.51
CA PRO A 662 -3.64 3.14 -22.84
C PRO A 662 -3.73 1.75 -23.51
N GLU A 663 -4.87 1.41 -24.09
CA GLU A 663 -5.12 0.18 -24.85
C GLU A 663 -4.17 0.00 -26.05
N CYS A 664 -3.78 1.10 -26.71
CA CYS A 664 -2.82 1.09 -27.81
C CYS A 664 -1.41 0.76 -27.33
N GLY A 665 -0.96 1.39 -26.24
CA GLY A 665 0.34 1.10 -25.64
C GLY A 665 0.45 -0.34 -25.12
N ASP A 666 -0.61 -0.87 -24.49
CA ASP A 666 -0.66 -2.26 -24.02
C ASP A 666 -0.52 -3.25 -25.18
N CYS A 667 -1.21 -2.99 -26.29
CA CYS A 667 -1.17 -3.86 -27.45
C CYS A 667 0.15 -3.76 -28.24
N ILE A 668 0.75 -2.56 -28.31
CA ILE A 668 2.10 -2.36 -28.86
C ILE A 668 3.16 -3.09 -28.03
N ILE A 669 3.06 -3.06 -26.68
CA ILE A 669 3.93 -3.88 -25.82
C ILE A 669 3.75 -5.36 -26.16
N ALA A 670 2.52 -5.87 -26.22
CA ALA A 670 2.26 -7.28 -26.53
C ALA A 670 2.85 -7.71 -27.89
N LEU A 671 2.76 -6.85 -28.92
CA LEU A 671 3.37 -7.07 -30.23
C LEU A 671 4.90 -7.11 -30.15
N LEU A 672 5.52 -6.11 -29.51
CA LEU A 672 6.97 -5.99 -29.43
C LEU A 672 7.61 -7.07 -28.54
N VAL A 673 6.93 -7.56 -27.49
CA VAL A 673 7.38 -8.75 -26.75
C VAL A 673 7.33 -10.00 -27.63
N GLY A 674 6.31 -10.14 -28.48
CA GLY A 674 6.24 -11.23 -29.47
C GLY A 674 7.27 -11.15 -30.59
N LYS A 675 7.85 -9.96 -30.82
CA LYS A 675 8.98 -9.73 -31.74
C LYS A 675 10.35 -9.80 -31.06
N SER A 676 10.38 -9.80 -29.73
CA SER A 676 11.58 -10.00 -28.93
C SER A 676 11.85 -11.51 -28.78
N GLY A 677 13.02 -11.84 -28.23
CA GLY A 677 13.44 -13.20 -27.97
C GLY A 677 12.60 -13.90 -26.90
N PRO A 678 12.95 -15.14 -26.52
CA PRO A 678 12.16 -15.93 -25.60
C PRO A 678 12.15 -15.38 -24.15
N ARG A 679 13.07 -14.45 -23.83
CA ARG A 679 13.26 -13.86 -22.49
C ARG A 679 13.51 -12.34 -22.45
N GLY A 680 14.01 -11.75 -23.54
CA GLY A 680 14.44 -10.34 -23.59
C GLY A 680 13.43 -9.35 -24.18
N PHE A 681 13.92 -8.15 -24.45
CA PHE A 681 13.21 -6.98 -24.99
C PHE A 681 13.98 -6.30 -26.14
N GLU A 682 14.74 -7.02 -26.96
CA GLU A 682 15.53 -6.43 -28.05
C GLU A 682 14.69 -5.62 -29.06
N ALA A 683 13.38 -5.88 -29.18
CA ALA A 683 12.49 -5.07 -30.01
C ALA A 683 12.09 -3.71 -29.39
N PHE A 684 12.43 -3.44 -28.13
CA PHE A 684 12.20 -2.15 -27.48
C PHE A 684 13.44 -1.25 -27.49
N LEU A 685 14.63 -1.82 -27.67
CA LEU A 685 15.91 -1.13 -27.53
C LEU A 685 16.41 -0.56 -28.88
N PRO A 686 17.23 0.52 -28.85
CA PRO A 686 17.97 0.95 -30.03
C PRO A 686 18.90 -0.13 -30.57
N SER A 687 19.22 -0.05 -31.85
CA SER A 687 20.27 -0.89 -32.45
C SER A 687 21.61 -0.56 -31.78
N SER A 688 22.27 -1.57 -31.20
CA SER A 688 23.55 -1.40 -30.50
C SER A 688 24.58 -0.69 -31.41
N PRO A 689 25.27 0.36 -30.92
CA PRO A 689 26.36 0.98 -31.67
C PRO A 689 27.46 -0.05 -31.98
N GLU A 690 28.00 -0.02 -33.20
CA GLU A 690 29.00 -1.00 -33.62
C GLU A 690 30.26 -0.94 -32.73
N SER A 691 30.49 -2.01 -31.96
CA SER A 691 31.63 -2.27 -31.07
C SER A 691 31.56 -1.61 -29.68
N PRO A 692 31.32 -2.37 -28.59
CA PRO A 692 31.61 -1.88 -27.24
C PRO A 692 33.13 -1.70 -27.08
N GLY A 693 33.56 -0.47 -26.78
CA GLY A 693 34.94 -0.18 -26.43
C GLY A 693 35.34 -0.82 -25.09
N PRO A 694 36.64 -1.00 -24.80
CA PRO A 694 37.11 -1.70 -23.59
C PRO A 694 36.77 -1.05 -22.24
N ASP A 695 36.18 0.15 -22.21
CA ASP A 695 36.04 1.02 -21.03
C ASP A 695 34.59 1.23 -20.52
N ASN A 696 33.60 0.45 -20.98
CA ASN A 696 32.22 0.47 -20.44
C ASN A 696 32.06 -0.21 -19.05
N ALA A 697 33.10 -0.12 -18.21
CA ALA A 697 33.10 -0.63 -16.83
C ALA A 697 32.48 0.35 -15.80
N GLN A 698 31.89 1.45 -16.26
CA GLN A 698 31.28 2.46 -15.40
C GLN A 698 29.84 2.07 -15.05
N ALA A 699 29.46 2.27 -13.78
CA ALA A 699 28.07 2.15 -13.35
C ALA A 699 27.25 3.31 -13.93
N ILE A 700 26.13 3.01 -14.58
CA ILE A 700 25.18 4.01 -15.08
C ILE A 700 24.57 4.73 -13.86
N PRO A 701 24.46 6.08 -13.82
CA PRO A 701 23.78 6.76 -12.74
C PRO A 701 22.28 6.35 -12.68
N PRO A 702 21.66 6.32 -11.49
CA PRO A 702 20.24 6.00 -11.38
C PRO A 702 19.39 7.08 -12.04
N THR A 703 18.71 6.73 -13.13
CA THR A 703 17.87 7.63 -13.93
C THR A 703 16.39 7.26 -13.81
N ALA A 704 15.54 8.27 -13.89
CA ALA A 704 14.09 8.13 -13.93
C ALA A 704 13.48 9.21 -14.84
N ILE A 705 12.41 8.87 -15.55
CA ILE A 705 11.69 9.77 -16.46
C ILE A 705 10.41 10.30 -15.83
N GLY A 706 9.88 11.43 -16.30
CA GLY A 706 8.54 11.90 -15.94
C GLY A 706 8.29 12.11 -14.44
N LEU A 707 9.26 12.68 -13.71
CA LEU A 707 9.13 13.01 -12.28
C LEU A 707 8.46 14.38 -12.02
N GLY A 708 8.36 15.25 -13.03
CA GLY A 708 8.02 16.66 -12.85
C GLY A 708 6.54 17.02 -12.71
N SER A 709 5.61 16.06 -12.87
CA SER A 709 4.17 16.29 -12.62
C SER A 709 3.46 14.99 -12.23
N THR A 710 2.36 15.13 -11.48
CA THR A 710 1.39 14.08 -11.20
C THR A 710 0.42 13.84 -12.36
N THR A 711 0.35 14.72 -13.36
CA THR A 711 -0.53 14.58 -14.54
C THR A 711 0.24 14.33 -15.82
N TRP A 712 -0.18 13.35 -16.63
CA TRP A 712 0.55 12.96 -17.84
C TRP A 712 0.60 14.05 -18.93
N ARG A 713 -0.38 14.96 -18.91
CA ARG A 713 -0.53 16.07 -19.88
C ARG A 713 0.56 17.13 -19.71
N GLU A 714 1.11 17.25 -18.50
CA GLU A 714 2.15 18.22 -18.14
C GLU A 714 3.56 17.62 -18.21
N LEU A 715 3.68 16.29 -18.32
CA LEU A 715 4.99 15.63 -18.38
C LEU A 715 5.76 16.02 -19.63
N ILE A 716 6.99 16.50 -19.42
CA ILE A 716 7.98 16.75 -20.45
C ILE A 716 9.02 15.61 -20.38
N TYR A 717 9.43 15.12 -21.54
CA TYR A 717 10.49 14.14 -21.69
C TYR A 717 11.56 14.76 -22.59
N GLU A 718 12.80 14.80 -22.12
CA GLU A 718 13.95 15.30 -22.87
C GLU A 718 14.67 14.13 -23.58
N PRO A 719 15.00 14.25 -24.89
CA PRO A 719 15.72 13.19 -25.61
C PRO A 719 17.24 13.21 -25.34
N PRO A 720 17.89 12.04 -25.34
CA PRO A 720 17.64 10.92 -24.44
C PRO A 720 18.42 11.12 -23.12
N VAL A 721 17.71 11.37 -22.02
CA VAL A 721 18.33 11.61 -20.68
C VAL A 721 18.67 10.32 -19.91
N ALA A 722 18.17 9.15 -20.34
CA ALA A 722 18.30 7.89 -19.63
C ALA A 722 18.75 6.74 -20.56
N ASP A 723 19.54 5.81 -20.00
CA ASP A 723 19.81 4.52 -20.63
C ASP A 723 18.54 3.65 -20.60
N ALA A 724 18.12 3.17 -21.76
CA ALA A 724 16.87 2.46 -21.92
C ALA A 724 16.82 1.12 -21.16
N ALA A 725 17.93 0.37 -21.14
CA ALA A 725 18.01 -0.91 -20.45
C ALA A 725 18.00 -0.71 -18.93
N ALA A 726 18.81 0.24 -18.42
CA ALA A 726 18.82 0.61 -17.02
C ALA A 726 17.43 1.10 -16.55
N LEU A 727 16.73 1.88 -17.38
CA LEU A 727 15.40 2.40 -17.07
C LEU A 727 14.33 1.30 -17.02
N ILE A 728 14.31 0.36 -17.97
CA ILE A 728 13.40 -0.79 -17.95
C ILE A 728 13.67 -1.65 -16.70
N GLN A 729 14.94 -2.01 -16.47
CA GLN A 729 15.34 -2.88 -15.36
C GLN A 729 15.11 -2.23 -13.98
N ARG A 730 15.21 -0.89 -13.87
CA ARG A 730 14.91 -0.14 -12.64
C ARG A 730 13.53 -0.44 -12.06
N TYR A 731 12.53 -0.58 -12.92
CA TYR A 731 11.14 -0.85 -12.52
C TYR A 731 10.74 -2.32 -12.71
N ALA A 732 11.70 -3.23 -12.91
CA ALA A 732 11.37 -4.65 -13.01
C ALA A 732 10.64 -5.13 -11.74
N TYR A 733 9.65 -6.01 -11.91
CA TYR A 733 8.82 -6.55 -10.83
C TYR A 733 8.36 -7.97 -11.14
N THR A 734 7.89 -8.67 -10.12
CA THR A 734 7.31 -10.02 -10.24
C THR A 734 5.93 -10.01 -9.56
N LEU A 735 4.96 -10.72 -10.13
CA LEU A 735 3.70 -11.02 -9.46
C LEU A 735 3.77 -12.44 -8.93
N GLY A 736 3.68 -12.59 -7.62
CA GLY A 736 3.78 -13.86 -6.91
C GLY A 736 2.45 -14.24 -6.27
N ASP A 737 2.20 -15.54 -6.27
CA ASP A 737 1.16 -16.17 -5.48
C ASP A 737 1.81 -16.95 -4.35
N THR A 738 1.38 -16.66 -3.14
CA THR A 738 1.87 -17.28 -1.91
C THR A 738 0.64 -17.76 -1.16
N PRO A 739 0.60 -19.00 -0.65
CA PRO A 739 -0.47 -19.46 0.23
C PRO A 739 -0.74 -18.42 1.32
N SER A 740 -1.92 -17.80 1.29
CA SER A 740 -2.24 -16.64 2.11
C SER A 740 -3.62 -16.77 2.74
N PHE A 741 -3.79 -16.27 3.97
CA PHE A 741 -5.06 -16.37 4.69
C PHE A 741 -5.41 -15.06 5.41
N PHE A 742 -6.57 -14.49 5.08
CA PHE A 742 -7.14 -13.33 5.78
C PHE A 742 -8.36 -13.77 6.59
N TYR A 743 -8.38 -13.45 7.88
CA TYR A 743 -9.47 -13.81 8.78
C TYR A 743 -9.88 -12.64 9.69
N PRO A 744 -11.07 -12.05 9.49
CA PRO A 744 -11.61 -11.05 10.40
C PRO A 744 -12.20 -11.73 11.64
N ILE A 745 -11.56 -11.56 12.79
CA ILE A 745 -11.96 -12.16 14.07
C ILE A 745 -13.24 -11.47 14.55
N ARG A 746 -14.41 -12.08 14.35
CA ARG A 746 -15.71 -11.48 14.74
C ARG A 746 -16.13 -11.80 16.18
N GLY A 747 -15.51 -12.80 16.81
CA GLY A 747 -15.79 -13.27 18.16
C GLY A 747 -14.98 -14.54 18.50
N GLY A 748 -15.17 -15.06 19.72
CA GLY A 748 -14.45 -16.23 20.23
C GLY A 748 -15.20 -17.56 20.08
N GLY A 749 -14.89 -18.50 20.97
CA GLY A 749 -15.41 -19.86 21.02
C GLY A 749 -14.67 -20.84 20.10
N GLU A 750 -15.19 -22.06 19.99
CA GLU A 750 -14.58 -23.13 19.17
C GLU A 750 -14.47 -22.76 17.68
N SER A 751 -15.32 -21.86 17.18
CA SER A 751 -15.19 -21.32 15.82
C SER A 751 -13.89 -20.55 15.59
N LEU A 752 -13.36 -19.88 16.61
CA LEU A 752 -12.08 -19.18 16.50
C LEU A 752 -10.94 -20.20 16.56
N THR A 753 -10.98 -21.12 17.53
CA THR A 753 -9.96 -22.17 17.68
C THR A 753 -9.83 -23.04 16.43
N HIS A 754 -10.93 -23.53 15.84
CA HIS A 754 -10.88 -24.32 14.61
C HIS A 754 -10.23 -23.55 13.44
N ARG A 755 -10.46 -22.23 13.33
CA ARG A 755 -9.84 -21.39 12.29
C ARG A 755 -8.36 -21.12 12.55
N LEU A 756 -7.94 -21.05 13.80
CA LEU A 756 -6.53 -20.92 14.16
C LEU A 756 -5.78 -22.25 13.95
N GLU A 757 -6.43 -23.38 14.24
CA GLU A 757 -5.89 -24.73 13.97
C GLU A 757 -5.73 -25.01 12.47
N GLU A 758 -6.68 -24.56 11.62
CA GLU A 758 -6.56 -24.61 10.15
C GLU A 758 -5.29 -23.88 9.62
N ILE A 759 -4.84 -22.81 10.31
CA ILE A 759 -3.65 -22.04 9.89
C ILE A 759 -2.34 -22.77 10.21
N THR A 760 -2.31 -23.59 11.26
CA THR A 760 -1.06 -24.14 11.82
C THR A 760 -0.91 -25.64 11.74
N ASN A 761 -1.94 -26.36 11.29
CA ASN A 761 -1.88 -27.81 11.09
C ASN A 761 -0.70 -28.20 10.19
N LEU A 762 0.21 -29.03 10.74
CA LEU A 762 1.51 -29.31 10.14
C LEU A 762 1.45 -30.30 8.97
N ASP A 763 0.37 -31.08 8.86
CA ASP A 763 0.17 -32.09 7.82
C ASP A 763 -0.45 -31.52 6.53
N ASP A 764 -0.78 -30.22 6.47
CA ASP A 764 -1.42 -29.59 5.32
C ASP A 764 -0.41 -28.92 4.38
N GLU A 765 -0.28 -29.43 3.14
CA GLU A 765 0.49 -28.77 2.08
C GLU A 765 -0.03 -27.35 1.78
N GLY A 766 -1.35 -27.15 1.95
CA GLY A 766 -2.08 -25.89 1.79
C GLY A 766 -1.92 -24.89 2.93
N ARG A 767 -1.15 -25.21 3.99
CA ARG A 767 -0.87 -24.29 5.10
C ARG A 767 -0.43 -22.92 4.57
N PRO A 768 -1.07 -21.80 4.96
CA PRO A 768 -0.65 -20.48 4.50
C PRO A 768 0.79 -20.18 4.95
N ALA A 769 1.50 -19.32 4.22
CA ALA A 769 2.80 -18.76 4.60
C ALA A 769 2.67 -17.31 5.12
N LEU A 770 1.68 -16.57 4.64
CA LEU A 770 1.37 -15.20 5.03
C LEU A 770 -0.07 -15.13 5.55
N ILE A 771 -0.28 -14.54 6.72
CA ILE A 771 -1.63 -14.41 7.28
C ILE A 771 -1.89 -12.99 7.78
N ALA A 772 -3.18 -12.64 7.89
CA ALA A 772 -3.66 -11.43 8.53
C ALA A 772 -4.90 -11.76 9.40
N LEU A 773 -4.86 -11.37 10.67
CA LEU A 773 -5.83 -11.73 11.71
C LEU A 773 -6.53 -10.48 12.30
N ASN A 774 -7.25 -9.74 11.47
CA ASN A 774 -7.85 -8.45 11.82
C ASN A 774 -8.88 -8.53 12.98
N ASP A 775 -8.72 -7.73 14.05
CA ASP A 775 -9.68 -7.64 15.17
C ASP A 775 -10.96 -6.88 14.78
N ASP A 776 -11.91 -7.62 14.22
CA ASP A 776 -13.29 -7.18 13.96
C ASP A 776 -14.27 -7.60 15.10
N VAL A 777 -13.81 -7.79 16.35
CA VAL A 777 -14.65 -8.38 17.39
C VAL A 777 -15.79 -7.42 17.78
N ASN A 778 -16.98 -7.73 17.24
CA ASN A 778 -18.18 -6.89 17.28
C ASN A 778 -18.86 -6.80 18.67
N SER A 779 -18.25 -7.40 19.69
CA SER A 779 -18.73 -7.41 21.08
C SER A 779 -17.89 -6.51 21.97
N ALA A 780 -18.53 -5.86 22.94
CA ALA A 780 -17.87 -5.19 24.07
C ALA A 780 -18.09 -5.93 25.41
N ARG A 781 -18.59 -7.18 25.37
CA ARG A 781 -18.81 -7.99 26.59
C ARG A 781 -17.46 -8.55 27.08
N PRO A 782 -17.02 -8.27 28.32
CA PRO A 782 -15.71 -8.71 28.82
C PRO A 782 -15.46 -10.21 28.65
N ALA A 783 -16.46 -11.06 28.92
CA ALA A 783 -16.31 -12.52 28.79
C ALA A 783 -15.99 -13.00 27.36
N ILE A 784 -16.45 -12.28 26.32
CA ILE A 784 -16.12 -12.62 24.92
C ILE A 784 -14.70 -12.16 24.58
N LEU A 785 -14.29 -10.99 25.09
CA LEU A 785 -12.92 -10.49 24.90
C LEU A 785 -11.92 -11.41 25.61
N THR A 786 -12.14 -11.72 26.90
CA THR A 786 -11.29 -12.67 27.64
C THR A 786 -11.16 -14.04 26.94
N ASP A 787 -12.25 -14.58 26.37
CA ASP A 787 -12.18 -15.83 25.61
C ASP A 787 -11.36 -15.68 24.31
N VAL A 788 -11.55 -14.61 23.52
CA VAL A 788 -10.72 -14.29 22.34
C VAL A 788 -9.25 -14.17 22.71
N ASN A 789 -8.91 -13.29 23.66
CA ASN A 789 -7.54 -13.10 24.16
C ASN A 789 -6.92 -14.44 24.57
N SER A 790 -7.62 -15.26 25.37
CA SER A 790 -7.10 -16.55 25.85
C SER A 790 -6.90 -17.63 24.77
N ARG A 791 -7.55 -17.47 23.61
CA ARG A 791 -7.40 -18.37 22.46
C ARG A 791 -6.27 -17.90 21.54
N LEU A 792 -6.19 -16.59 21.29
CA LEU A 792 -5.07 -15.97 20.57
C LEU A 792 -3.76 -16.17 21.33
N GLU A 793 -3.68 -15.81 22.61
CA GLU A 793 -2.47 -15.98 23.45
C GLU A 793 -1.95 -17.42 23.42
N ARG A 794 -2.84 -18.42 23.58
CA ARG A 794 -2.46 -19.84 23.50
C ARG A 794 -1.87 -20.17 22.14
N TRP A 795 -2.62 -19.87 21.07
CA TRP A 795 -2.21 -20.20 19.71
C TRP A 795 -0.92 -19.49 19.30
N PHE A 796 -0.75 -18.23 19.70
CA PHE A 796 0.46 -17.44 19.52
C PHE A 796 1.69 -18.07 20.19
N GLN A 797 1.57 -18.48 21.45
CA GLN A 797 2.66 -19.15 22.19
C GLN A 797 2.97 -20.54 21.63
N GLU A 798 1.96 -21.27 21.14
CA GLU A 798 2.13 -22.59 20.51
C GLU A 798 2.78 -22.48 19.12
N THR A 799 2.47 -21.43 18.35
CA THR A 799 2.96 -21.21 16.97
C THR A 799 4.35 -20.59 16.94
N TRP A 800 4.61 -19.59 17.78
CA TRP A 800 5.89 -18.87 17.86
C TRP A 800 6.41 -18.85 19.30
N PRO A 801 6.83 -20.00 19.88
CA PRO A 801 7.23 -20.12 21.28
C PRO A 801 8.55 -19.43 21.63
N VAL A 802 9.39 -19.12 20.64
CA VAL A 802 10.74 -18.56 20.84
C VAL A 802 10.65 -17.04 21.03
N PRO A 803 11.11 -16.47 22.17
CA PRO A 803 11.17 -15.03 22.36
C PRO A 803 12.15 -14.35 21.39
N SER A 804 11.82 -13.15 20.95
CA SER A 804 12.73 -12.28 20.22
C SER A 804 13.83 -11.73 21.15
N PRO A 805 15.00 -11.31 20.62
CA PRO A 805 16.11 -10.77 21.44
C PRO A 805 15.80 -9.48 22.21
N TRP A 806 14.66 -8.83 21.92
CA TRP A 806 14.24 -7.56 22.53
C TRP A 806 13.14 -7.72 23.58
N GLU A 807 12.72 -8.96 23.87
CA GLU A 807 11.79 -9.25 24.96
C GLU A 807 12.50 -9.29 26.31
N ALA A 808 11.87 -8.72 27.33
CA ALA A 808 12.31 -8.82 28.72
C ALA A 808 12.26 -10.28 29.22
N SER A 809 13.28 -10.67 29.99
CA SER A 809 13.53 -12.05 30.43
C SER A 809 12.77 -12.49 31.68
#